data_AF-A0A961W6Y0-F1
#
_entry.id   AF-A0A961W6Y0-F1
#
_cell.length_a   1.000
_cell.length_b   1.000
_cell.length_c   1.000
_cell.angle_alpha   90.00
_cell.angle_beta   90.00
_cell.angle_gamma   90.00
#
_symmetry.space_group_name_H-M   'P 1'
#
loop_
_entity.id
_entity.type
_entity.pdbx_description
1 polymer ?
#
loop_
_entity_poly.entity_id
_entity_poly.type
_entity_poly.pdbx_seq_one_letter_code
_entity_poly.pdbx_strand_id
1 'polypeptide(L)'
;MSEAINERVPLVWEAAIESMEAAALVFDPREDRIHQFNEAALKLFAYSGYELGTMRVSRLFADQLSELTGLTLECLAVGRAWSTTFSVAQASGVAIPVELFASVFKMGARELVLLIAYDLRTMRSRRAEAELDQFYRSGLPQENRVDAVFRQLERGNQLILHAAGEGIYGVDTEGRTTFLNPAAERMLGWRAEELIGRIAHAHMHHSHEDGAGYPIKACPIYAAFRDGRVHRVLDEVFWRKDGTCFPVEYTSTPIQEKGRLLGAVVVFRDVSAQREAQANLIHALEEVEELKQRLELENAYLQDELRSGSGHKEIVGSGPAILNIIRQIDLVAPSDATVLITGESGTGKELIARAIHHASSRSSRPLIRVNCASIPTELFESEFFGHAKGAFTGALHERVGRFELADGGTIFLDEVGELPMEHQAKLLRILQERQFERVGESRTREVDVRVIAATNRDLRSEVTAKCFREDLFFRLNVFPIESPPLRERLDDIPALASLFLERACQRANKPNLQISLADVERLQSYHWPGNIRELENVIERAVITAVDGRLRLHVPTTLQYDPVPGQDQPPERAAPAARQMESLVTEADRLAIEKKAIEDALRLCHGRVSGTDGAAERLGVKPTTLYSRIKRFEIDARLFKSTKR
;
A
#
# COMPACT_ATOMS: atom_id res chain seq x y z
N MET A 1 26.49 -76.93 22.86
CA MET A 1 25.51 -76.72 21.78
C MET A 1 24.85 -75.36 22.00
N SER A 2 25.55 -74.23 22.06
CA SER A 2 26.46 -73.63 21.06
C SER A 2 25.87 -73.61 19.65
N GLU A 3 25.51 -72.41 19.21
CA GLU A 3 25.65 -71.92 17.83
C GLU A 3 24.79 -72.56 16.72
N ALA A 4 23.45 -72.52 16.82
CA ALA A 4 22.63 -72.84 15.65
C ALA A 4 21.26 -72.14 15.50
N ILE A 5 20.92 -71.12 16.31
CA ILE A 5 19.60 -70.44 16.19
C ILE A 5 19.72 -68.97 15.74
N ASN A 6 20.92 -68.41 15.68
CA ASN A 6 21.11 -66.98 15.43
C ASN A 6 21.24 -66.58 13.94
N GLU A 7 20.92 -67.47 12.99
CA GLU A 7 20.93 -67.18 11.54
C GLU A 7 19.60 -67.51 10.81
N ARG A 8 18.54 -67.91 11.52
CA ARG A 8 17.23 -68.28 10.91
C ARG A 8 16.05 -67.33 11.20
N VAL A 9 16.27 -66.26 11.97
CA VAL A 9 15.22 -65.31 12.35
C VAL A 9 14.73 -64.38 11.21
N PRO A 10 15.51 -64.07 10.14
CA PRO A 10 14.99 -63.25 9.02
C PRO A 10 13.81 -63.90 8.27
N LEU A 11 13.81 -65.23 8.14
CA LEU A 11 12.84 -65.96 7.30
C LEU A 11 11.41 -66.03 7.87
N VAL A 12 11.23 -65.85 9.19
CA VAL A 12 9.93 -66.11 9.83
C VAL A 12 8.95 -64.96 9.62
N TRP A 13 9.41 -63.71 9.70
CA TRP A 13 8.53 -62.55 9.55
C TRP A 13 8.26 -62.23 8.07
N GLU A 14 9.22 -62.50 7.17
CA GLU A 14 8.99 -62.44 5.71
C GLU A 14 7.89 -63.43 5.29
N ALA A 15 7.97 -64.68 5.78
CA ALA A 15 6.92 -65.67 5.55
C ALA A 15 5.57 -65.27 6.18
N ALA A 16 5.59 -64.62 7.35
CA ALA A 16 4.37 -64.12 7.99
C ALA A 16 3.70 -63.02 7.15
N ILE A 17 4.47 -62.05 6.65
CA ILE A 17 3.97 -61.00 5.76
C ILE A 17 3.41 -61.59 4.47
N GLU A 18 4.13 -62.53 3.86
CA GLU A 18 3.68 -63.18 2.62
C GLU A 18 2.35 -63.93 2.81
N SER A 19 2.11 -64.48 4.00
CA SER A 19 0.87 -65.20 4.32
C SER A 19 -0.34 -64.31 4.61
N MET A 20 -0.16 -62.99 4.72
CA MET A 20 -1.28 -62.07 5.02
C MET A 20 -2.21 -61.92 3.80
N GLU A 21 -3.53 -62.03 4.00
CA GLU A 21 -4.52 -61.75 2.94
C GLU A 21 -4.53 -60.25 2.58
N ALA A 22 -4.28 -59.38 3.56
CA ALA A 22 -4.23 -57.94 3.37
C ALA A 22 -2.92 -57.51 2.69
N ALA A 23 -2.96 -56.42 1.92
CA ALA A 23 -1.77 -55.84 1.34
C ALA A 23 -0.86 -55.34 2.46
N ALA A 24 0.36 -55.86 2.56
CA ALA A 24 1.30 -55.53 3.62
C ALA A 24 2.66 -55.16 3.02
N LEU A 25 3.27 -54.11 3.57
CA LEU A 25 4.65 -53.70 3.27
C LEU A 25 5.37 -53.30 4.55
N VAL A 26 6.67 -53.50 4.60
CA VAL A 26 7.57 -53.03 5.65
C VAL A 26 8.52 -52.01 5.05
N PHE A 27 8.67 -50.87 5.71
CA PHE A 27 9.62 -49.84 5.29
C PHE A 27 10.44 -49.30 6.46
N ASP A 28 11.61 -48.76 6.14
CA ASP A 28 12.45 -48.01 7.07
C ASP A 28 12.06 -46.53 6.97
N PRO A 29 11.48 -45.95 8.04
CA PRO A 29 11.02 -44.56 8.01
C PRO A 29 12.16 -43.55 7.99
N ARG A 30 13.40 -43.94 8.33
CA ARG A 30 14.57 -43.05 8.29
C ARG A 30 15.24 -43.06 6.91
N GLU A 31 15.26 -44.22 6.26
CA GLU A 31 15.85 -44.38 4.92
C GLU A 31 14.82 -44.14 3.78
N ASP A 32 13.53 -43.99 4.11
CA ASP A 32 12.42 -43.88 3.15
C ASP A 32 12.42 -45.03 2.13
N ARG A 33 12.73 -46.25 2.62
CA ARG A 33 12.97 -47.42 1.78
C ARG A 33 12.08 -48.58 2.17
N ILE A 34 11.45 -49.19 1.17
CA ILE A 34 10.66 -50.42 1.34
C ILE A 34 11.61 -51.61 1.46
N HIS A 35 11.44 -52.40 2.52
CA HIS A 35 12.25 -53.58 2.84
C HIS A 35 11.61 -54.88 2.40
N GLN A 36 10.29 -55.02 2.58
CA GLN A 36 9.55 -56.24 2.25
C GLN A 36 8.10 -55.88 1.92
N PHE A 37 7.43 -56.71 1.13
CA PHE A 37 6.01 -56.62 0.82
C PHE A 37 5.48 -57.98 0.37
N ASN A 38 4.17 -58.20 0.42
CA ASN A 38 3.54 -59.44 -0.03
C ASN A 38 2.89 -59.34 -1.42
N GLU A 39 2.46 -60.48 -1.97
CA GLU A 39 1.74 -60.53 -3.25
C GLU A 39 0.46 -59.65 -3.26
N ALA A 40 -0.24 -59.53 -2.12
CA ALA A 40 -1.42 -58.68 -2.00
C ALA A 40 -1.09 -57.19 -2.17
N ALA A 41 0.07 -56.73 -1.68
CA ALA A 41 0.57 -55.37 -1.90
C ALA A 41 0.89 -55.11 -3.38
N LEU A 42 1.49 -56.08 -4.09
CA LEU A 42 1.74 -55.95 -5.53
C LEU A 42 0.43 -55.81 -6.32
N LYS A 43 -0.60 -56.58 -5.95
CA LYS A 43 -1.94 -56.50 -6.57
C LYS A 43 -2.63 -55.17 -6.28
N LEU A 44 -2.59 -54.69 -5.04
CA LEU A 44 -3.25 -53.46 -4.64
C LEU A 44 -2.58 -52.22 -5.25
N PHE A 45 -1.24 -52.14 -5.17
CA PHE A 45 -0.49 -50.99 -5.66
C PHE A 45 -0.20 -51.06 -7.17
N ALA A 46 -0.39 -52.23 -7.79
CA ALA A 46 -0.18 -52.47 -9.22
C ALA A 46 1.24 -52.14 -9.72
N TYR A 47 2.25 -52.44 -8.90
CA TYR A 47 3.67 -52.37 -9.27
C TYR A 47 4.26 -53.77 -9.39
N SER A 48 5.28 -53.95 -10.24
CA SER A 48 6.09 -55.17 -10.22
C SER A 48 6.95 -55.23 -8.94
N GLY A 49 7.37 -56.43 -8.55
CA GLY A 49 8.22 -56.61 -7.36
C GLY A 49 9.52 -55.81 -7.43
N TYR A 50 10.12 -55.68 -8.62
CA TYR A 50 11.32 -54.87 -8.80
C TYR A 50 11.05 -53.37 -8.63
N GLU A 51 9.94 -52.86 -9.19
CA GLU A 51 9.56 -51.46 -9.05
C GLU A 51 9.25 -51.11 -7.61
N LEU A 52 8.43 -51.93 -6.93
CA LEU A 52 8.05 -51.66 -5.55
C LEU A 52 9.24 -51.77 -4.58
N GLY A 53 10.14 -52.74 -4.79
CA GLY A 53 11.32 -52.94 -3.95
C GLY A 53 12.41 -51.87 -4.10
N THR A 54 12.43 -51.15 -5.23
CA THR A 54 13.37 -50.03 -5.45
C THR A 54 12.74 -48.67 -5.22
N MET A 55 11.44 -48.63 -4.93
CA MET A 55 10.68 -47.40 -4.70
C MET A 55 10.82 -46.91 -3.26
N ARG A 56 10.72 -45.58 -3.11
CA ARG A 56 10.55 -44.94 -1.80
C ARG A 56 9.10 -45.06 -1.34
N VAL A 57 8.87 -45.32 -0.06
CA VAL A 57 7.49 -45.42 0.45
C VAL A 57 6.74 -44.09 0.26
N SER A 58 7.45 -42.97 0.39
CA SER A 58 6.92 -41.62 0.11
C SER A 58 6.31 -41.49 -1.29
N ARG A 59 6.82 -42.21 -2.29
CA ARG A 59 6.30 -42.15 -3.66
C ARG A 59 4.94 -42.84 -3.81
N LEU A 60 4.63 -43.85 -2.99
CA LEU A 60 3.30 -44.48 -2.98
C LEU A 60 2.20 -43.51 -2.53
N PHE A 61 2.58 -42.49 -1.75
CA PHE A 61 1.71 -41.48 -1.15
C PHE A 61 2.18 -40.07 -1.50
N ALA A 62 2.66 -39.85 -2.73
CA ALA A 62 3.32 -38.59 -3.11
C ALA A 62 2.46 -37.33 -2.89
N ASP A 63 1.15 -37.43 -3.06
CA ASP A 63 0.20 -36.33 -2.84
C ASP A 63 -0.26 -36.22 -1.37
N GLN A 64 0.23 -37.11 -0.50
CA GLN A 64 -0.20 -37.27 0.91
C GLN A 64 0.99 -37.46 1.86
N LEU A 65 2.14 -36.82 1.54
CA LEU A 65 3.37 -36.95 2.31
C LEU A 65 3.24 -36.41 3.74
N SER A 66 2.46 -35.34 3.93
CA SER A 66 2.28 -34.72 5.24
C SER A 66 1.52 -35.66 6.19
N GLU A 67 0.51 -36.33 5.66
CA GLU A 67 -0.33 -37.31 6.33
C GLU A 67 0.47 -38.58 6.60
N LEU A 68 1.25 -39.05 5.62
CA LEU A 68 2.14 -40.21 5.79
C LEU A 68 3.16 -39.95 6.91
N THR A 69 3.73 -38.74 6.94
CA THR A 69 4.68 -38.33 8.00
C THR A 69 3.99 -38.33 9.37
N GLY A 70 2.78 -37.77 9.46
CA GLY A 70 1.98 -37.77 10.68
C GLY A 70 1.68 -39.19 11.19
N LEU A 71 1.16 -40.06 10.32
CA LEU A 71 0.88 -41.47 10.63
C LEU A 71 2.16 -42.20 11.09
N THR A 72 3.28 -41.95 10.42
CA THR A 72 4.57 -42.58 10.75
C THR A 72 5.10 -42.11 12.09
N LEU A 73 5.05 -40.81 12.39
CA LEU A 73 5.47 -40.26 13.68
C LEU A 73 4.59 -40.77 14.82
N GLU A 74 3.27 -40.84 14.62
CA GLU A 74 2.34 -41.41 15.60
C GLU A 74 2.68 -42.89 15.86
N CYS A 75 2.91 -43.66 14.80
CA CYS A 75 3.27 -45.07 14.89
C CYS A 75 4.60 -45.27 15.65
N LEU A 76 5.62 -44.45 15.39
CA LEU A 76 6.89 -44.50 16.09
C LEU A 76 6.77 -44.12 17.57
N ALA A 77 5.86 -43.19 17.91
CA ALA A 77 5.66 -42.74 19.28
C ALA A 77 4.82 -43.70 20.13
N VAL A 78 3.72 -44.23 19.56
CA VAL A 78 2.70 -45.01 20.30
C VAL A 78 2.81 -46.52 20.04
N GLY A 79 3.57 -46.90 19.02
CA GLY A 79 3.76 -48.29 18.60
C GLY A 79 2.83 -48.74 17.47
N ARG A 80 1.74 -48.00 17.24
CA ARG A 80 0.72 -48.26 16.22
C ARG A 80 0.02 -46.97 15.81
N ALA A 81 -0.47 -46.91 14.58
CA ALA A 81 -1.32 -45.84 14.07
C ALA A 81 -2.30 -46.40 13.03
N TRP A 82 -3.39 -45.69 12.76
CA TRP A 82 -4.35 -46.07 11.72
C TRP A 82 -5.00 -44.84 11.09
N SER A 83 -5.42 -44.95 9.83
CA SER A 83 -6.12 -43.87 9.13
C SER A 83 -6.91 -44.38 7.92
N THR A 84 -8.07 -43.76 7.66
CA THR A 84 -8.93 -44.04 6.50
C THR A 84 -8.86 -42.96 5.41
N THR A 85 -7.98 -41.97 5.57
CA THR A 85 -7.93 -40.79 4.67
C THR A 85 -6.91 -40.94 3.54
N PHE A 86 -6.25 -42.09 3.45
CA PHE A 86 -5.21 -42.33 2.46
C PHE A 86 -5.77 -42.84 1.15
N SER A 87 -5.05 -42.54 0.08
CA SER A 87 -5.19 -43.16 -1.22
C SER A 87 -3.81 -43.57 -1.73
N VAL A 88 -3.72 -44.75 -2.35
CA VAL A 88 -2.47 -45.20 -2.97
C VAL A 88 -2.51 -44.94 -4.46
N ALA A 89 -1.47 -44.29 -4.97
CA ALA A 89 -1.28 -44.12 -6.40
C ALA A 89 -0.85 -45.45 -7.04
N GLN A 90 -1.64 -45.94 -7.99
CA GLN A 90 -1.24 -47.08 -8.81
C GLN A 90 -0.35 -46.66 -9.99
N ALA A 91 0.40 -47.60 -10.56
CA ALA A 91 1.17 -47.37 -11.79
C ALA A 91 0.31 -46.85 -12.98
N SER A 92 -0.99 -47.14 -12.98
CA SER A 92 -1.96 -46.64 -13.96
C SER A 92 -2.36 -45.17 -13.79
N GLY A 93 -1.94 -44.51 -12.71
CA GLY A 93 -2.35 -43.15 -12.34
C GLY A 93 -3.68 -43.06 -11.60
N VAL A 94 -4.33 -44.20 -11.30
CA VAL A 94 -5.56 -44.24 -10.51
C VAL A 94 -5.21 -44.27 -9.02
N ALA A 95 -5.79 -43.34 -8.25
CA ALA A 95 -5.69 -43.34 -6.79
C ALA A 95 -6.78 -44.23 -6.20
N ILE A 96 -6.39 -45.23 -5.40
CA ILE A 96 -7.33 -46.12 -4.70
C ILE A 96 -7.47 -45.67 -3.25
N PRO A 97 -8.68 -45.39 -2.74
CA PRO A 97 -8.86 -45.08 -1.32
C PRO A 97 -8.59 -46.33 -0.47
N VAL A 98 -7.71 -46.18 0.52
CA VAL A 98 -7.28 -47.27 1.40
C VAL A 98 -7.42 -46.90 2.87
N GLU A 99 -7.72 -47.91 3.68
CA GLU A 99 -7.54 -47.84 5.13
C GLU A 99 -6.16 -48.42 5.47
N LEU A 100 -5.36 -47.65 6.20
CA LEU A 100 -4.01 -48.00 6.60
C LEU A 100 -3.95 -48.30 8.09
N PHE A 101 -3.24 -49.38 8.43
CA PHE A 101 -2.81 -49.70 9.78
C PHE A 101 -1.28 -49.78 9.78
N ALA A 102 -0.64 -49.00 10.64
CA ALA A 102 0.81 -49.00 10.82
C ALA A 102 1.15 -49.56 12.20
N SER A 103 2.21 -50.35 12.28
CA SER A 103 2.80 -50.82 13.54
C SER A 103 4.33 -50.81 13.45
N VAL A 104 4.99 -50.38 14.52
CA VAL A 104 6.47 -50.36 14.58
C VAL A 104 7.00 -51.62 15.24
N PHE A 105 8.11 -52.14 14.72
CA PHE A 105 8.86 -53.22 15.35
C PHE A 105 10.37 -53.00 15.19
N LYS A 106 11.16 -53.65 16.04
CA LYS A 106 12.62 -53.54 16.05
C LYS A 106 13.26 -54.75 15.41
N MET A 107 14.19 -54.52 14.47
CA MET A 107 15.05 -55.54 13.88
C MET A 107 16.50 -55.15 14.14
N GLY A 108 17.11 -55.76 15.15
CA GLY A 108 18.41 -55.33 15.66
C GLY A 108 18.36 -53.89 16.19
N ALA A 109 19.19 -53.01 15.63
CA ALA A 109 19.23 -51.59 15.98
C ALA A 109 18.29 -50.71 15.13
N ARG A 110 17.54 -51.28 14.18
CA ARG A 110 16.63 -50.53 13.28
C ARG A 110 15.18 -50.61 13.76
N GLU A 111 14.46 -49.50 13.65
CA GLU A 111 13.01 -49.42 13.82
C GLU A 111 12.37 -49.42 12.44
N LEU A 112 11.56 -50.45 12.16
CA LEU A 112 10.84 -50.62 10.90
C LEU A 112 9.35 -50.47 11.14
N VAL A 113 8.63 -50.01 10.12
CA VAL A 113 7.17 -49.86 10.15
C VAL A 113 6.53 -50.89 9.23
N LEU A 114 5.69 -51.76 9.78
CA LEU A 114 4.76 -52.60 9.04
C LEU A 114 3.50 -51.78 8.74
N LEU A 115 3.19 -51.62 7.46
CA LEU A 115 2.01 -50.96 6.95
C LEU A 115 1.09 -51.99 6.29
N ILE A 116 -0.15 -52.07 6.75
CA ILE A 116 -1.21 -52.91 6.20
C ILE A 116 -2.25 -52.00 5.55
N ALA A 117 -2.63 -52.29 4.32
CA ALA A 117 -3.58 -51.52 3.54
C ALA A 117 -4.79 -52.37 3.13
N TYR A 118 -5.99 -51.83 3.33
CA TYR A 118 -7.25 -52.41 2.87
C TYR A 118 -7.90 -51.52 1.81
N ASP A 119 -8.31 -52.09 0.67
CA ASP A 119 -9.11 -51.38 -0.32
C ASP A 119 -10.52 -51.11 0.25
N LEU A 120 -10.82 -49.84 0.48
CA LEU A 120 -12.11 -49.41 1.05
C LEU A 120 -13.28 -49.76 0.13
N ARG A 121 -13.06 -49.90 -1.18
CA ARG A 121 -14.11 -50.30 -2.14
C ARG A 121 -14.47 -51.77 -1.94
N THR A 122 -13.46 -52.62 -1.81
CA THR A 122 -13.67 -54.07 -1.58
C THR A 122 -14.33 -54.33 -0.23
N MET A 123 -13.94 -53.59 0.82
CA MET A 123 -14.59 -53.70 2.13
C MET A 123 -16.06 -53.27 2.09
N ARG A 124 -16.40 -52.20 1.35
CA ARG A 124 -17.80 -51.78 1.15
C ARG A 124 -18.62 -52.85 0.42
N SER A 125 -18.06 -53.45 -0.63
CA SER A 125 -18.74 -54.53 -1.37
C SER A 125 -18.96 -55.77 -0.51
N ARG A 126 -17.94 -56.24 0.22
CA ARG A 126 -18.07 -57.40 1.14
C ARG A 126 -19.10 -57.13 2.24
N ARG A 127 -19.18 -55.89 2.75
CA ARG A 127 -20.17 -55.51 3.77
C ARG A 127 -21.59 -55.50 3.20
N ALA A 128 -21.78 -54.98 1.98
CA ALA A 128 -23.07 -55.02 1.29
C ALA A 128 -23.52 -56.46 0.99
N GLU A 129 -22.59 -57.35 0.59
CA GLU A 129 -22.88 -58.77 0.39
C GLU A 129 -23.23 -59.49 1.70
N ALA A 130 -22.49 -59.23 2.79
CA ALA A 130 -22.80 -59.81 4.10
C ALA A 130 -24.16 -59.36 4.64
N GLU A 131 -24.54 -58.09 4.42
CA GLU A 131 -25.86 -57.56 4.75
C GLU A 131 -26.97 -58.24 3.91
N LEU A 132 -26.73 -58.49 2.63
CA LEU A 132 -27.62 -59.27 1.77
C LEU A 132 -27.76 -60.72 2.25
N ASP A 133 -26.66 -61.38 2.62
CA ASP A 133 -26.65 -62.78 3.05
C ASP A 133 -27.37 -62.98 4.40
N GLN A 134 -27.21 -62.00 5.30
CA GLN A 134 -27.95 -61.94 6.57
C GLN A 134 -29.46 -61.73 6.35
N PHE A 135 -29.82 -60.98 5.31
CA PHE A 135 -31.20 -60.79 4.87
C PHE A 135 -31.79 -62.07 4.26
N TYR A 136 -31.05 -62.82 3.42
CA TYR A 136 -31.49 -64.08 2.82
C TYR A 136 -31.75 -65.21 3.84
N ARG A 137 -31.04 -65.24 4.97
CA ARG A 137 -31.26 -66.22 6.05
C ARG A 137 -32.56 -66.04 6.86
N SER A 138 -33.29 -64.94 6.68
CA SER A 138 -34.46 -64.59 7.50
C SER A 138 -35.85 -65.04 6.97
N GLY A 139 -35.92 -65.71 5.81
CA GLY A 139 -37.06 -66.55 5.38
C GLY A 139 -38.50 -65.99 5.48
N LEU A 140 -38.91 -65.03 4.62
CA LEU A 140 -40.32 -64.58 4.51
C LEU A 140 -40.84 -64.53 3.03
N PRO A 141 -42.16 -64.73 2.78
CA PRO A 141 -42.72 -65.04 1.44
C PRO A 141 -42.97 -63.81 0.53
N GLN A 142 -43.16 -64.08 -0.77
CA GLN A 142 -42.98 -63.15 -1.90
C GLN A 142 -43.95 -61.95 -2.02
N GLU A 143 -45.16 -61.98 -1.46
CA GLU A 143 -46.15 -60.90 -1.63
C GLU A 143 -45.86 -59.66 -0.77
N ASN A 144 -45.20 -59.81 0.39
CA ASN A 144 -44.78 -58.66 1.21
C ASN A 144 -43.56 -57.91 0.66
N ARG A 145 -42.92 -58.40 -0.42
CA ARG A 145 -41.71 -57.79 -1.01
C ARG A 145 -41.98 -56.44 -1.67
N VAL A 146 -43.08 -56.30 -2.43
CA VAL A 146 -43.34 -55.08 -3.20
C VAL A 146 -43.75 -53.94 -2.26
N ASP A 147 -44.64 -54.22 -1.30
CA ASP A 147 -45.05 -53.26 -0.29
C ASP A 147 -43.90 -52.86 0.65
N ALA A 148 -43.01 -53.80 1.00
CA ALA A 148 -41.85 -53.49 1.82
C ALA A 148 -40.84 -52.62 1.07
N VAL A 149 -40.55 -52.92 -0.20
CA VAL A 149 -39.65 -52.12 -1.05
C VAL A 149 -40.24 -50.72 -1.29
N PHE A 150 -41.54 -50.62 -1.56
CA PHE A 150 -42.21 -49.34 -1.75
C PHE A 150 -42.18 -48.50 -0.47
N ARG A 151 -42.54 -49.07 0.68
CA ARG A 151 -42.42 -48.38 1.98
C ARG A 151 -40.99 -48.01 2.34
N GLN A 152 -40.01 -48.82 1.95
CA GLN A 152 -38.60 -48.53 2.19
C GLN A 152 -38.08 -47.41 1.28
N LEU A 153 -38.49 -47.38 0.01
CA LEU A 153 -38.20 -46.28 -0.91
C LEU A 153 -38.88 -44.97 -0.48
N GLU A 154 -40.15 -45.02 -0.08
CA GLU A 154 -40.86 -43.86 0.49
C GLU A 154 -40.18 -43.36 1.76
N ARG A 155 -39.84 -44.24 2.69
CA ARG A 155 -39.08 -43.87 3.90
C ARG A 155 -37.71 -43.28 3.55
N GLY A 156 -37.00 -43.86 2.58
CA GLY A 156 -35.71 -43.33 2.12
C GLY A 156 -35.83 -41.92 1.57
N ASN A 157 -36.80 -41.69 0.68
CA ASN A 157 -37.07 -40.37 0.11
C ASN A 157 -37.51 -39.35 1.17
N GLN A 158 -38.35 -39.76 2.13
CA GLN A 158 -38.74 -38.91 3.25
C GLN A 158 -37.53 -38.54 4.12
N LEU A 159 -36.67 -39.51 4.47
CA LEU A 159 -35.47 -39.22 5.26
C LEU A 159 -34.52 -38.24 4.57
N ILE A 160 -34.37 -38.35 3.24
CA ILE A 160 -33.58 -37.40 2.44
C ILE A 160 -34.19 -35.99 2.51
N LEU A 161 -35.50 -35.87 2.28
CA LEU A 161 -36.20 -34.57 2.33
C LEU A 161 -36.22 -33.96 3.73
N HIS A 162 -36.29 -34.78 4.78
CA HIS A 162 -36.23 -34.37 6.18
C HIS A 162 -34.82 -33.91 6.61
N ALA A 163 -33.76 -34.52 6.05
CA ALA A 163 -32.38 -34.14 6.35
C ALA A 163 -31.91 -32.89 5.58
N ALA A 164 -32.60 -32.50 4.51
CA ALA A 164 -32.28 -31.32 3.74
C ALA A 164 -32.42 -30.04 4.60
N GLY A 165 -31.35 -29.24 4.64
CA GLY A 165 -31.36 -27.93 5.30
C GLY A 165 -32.04 -26.83 4.49
N GLU A 166 -32.18 -27.03 3.17
CA GLU A 166 -32.86 -26.13 2.25
C GLU A 166 -34.36 -26.44 2.21
N GLY A 167 -35.16 -25.39 1.99
CA GLY A 167 -36.58 -25.54 1.77
C GLY A 167 -36.84 -26.17 0.40
N ILE A 168 -37.63 -27.23 0.36
CA ILE A 168 -37.99 -27.94 -0.87
C ILE A 168 -39.50 -28.06 -0.94
N TYR A 169 -40.09 -27.63 -2.05
CA TYR A 169 -41.50 -27.89 -2.34
C TYR A 169 -41.71 -28.24 -3.81
N GLY A 170 -42.75 -29.02 -4.06
CA GLY A 170 -43.20 -29.37 -5.40
C GLY A 170 -44.44 -28.60 -5.79
N VAL A 171 -44.57 -28.32 -7.08
CA VAL A 171 -45.81 -27.81 -7.68
C VAL A 171 -46.21 -28.66 -8.88
N ASP A 172 -47.51 -28.80 -9.13
CA ASP A 172 -48.05 -29.44 -10.33
C ASP A 172 -48.08 -28.47 -11.54
N THR A 173 -48.65 -28.91 -12.65
CA THR A 173 -48.79 -28.10 -13.88
C THR A 173 -49.72 -26.90 -13.75
N GLU A 174 -50.58 -26.85 -12.72
CA GLU A 174 -51.43 -25.70 -12.40
C GLU A 174 -50.76 -24.75 -11.40
N GLY A 175 -49.56 -25.11 -10.91
CA GLY A 175 -48.83 -24.39 -9.87
C GLY A 175 -49.39 -24.62 -8.45
N ARG A 176 -50.17 -25.69 -8.26
CA ARG A 176 -50.63 -26.11 -6.94
C ARG A 176 -49.55 -26.90 -6.24
N THR A 177 -49.36 -26.66 -4.96
CA THR A 177 -48.32 -27.32 -4.16
C THR A 177 -48.64 -28.80 -4.00
N THR A 178 -47.69 -29.67 -4.31
CA THR A 178 -47.84 -31.14 -4.25
C THR A 178 -47.16 -31.73 -3.03
N PHE A 179 -46.03 -31.17 -2.62
CA PHE A 179 -45.32 -31.56 -1.40
C PHE A 179 -44.54 -30.38 -0.83
N LEU A 180 -44.19 -30.48 0.44
CA LEU A 180 -43.39 -29.50 1.18
C LEU A 180 -42.51 -30.26 2.19
N ASN A 181 -41.21 -29.99 2.24
CA ASN A 181 -40.32 -30.61 3.23
C ASN A 181 -40.34 -29.83 4.57
N PRO A 182 -39.86 -30.44 5.66
CA PRO A 182 -39.88 -29.79 6.98
C PRO A 182 -39.05 -28.51 7.09
N ALA A 183 -37.99 -28.37 6.29
CA ALA A 183 -37.21 -27.13 6.24
C ALA A 183 -38.05 -25.99 5.65
N ALA A 184 -38.78 -26.25 4.57
CA ALA A 184 -39.68 -25.28 3.98
C ALA A 184 -40.85 -24.92 4.89
N GLU A 185 -41.43 -25.88 5.62
CA GLU A 185 -42.45 -25.59 6.64
C GLU A 185 -41.96 -24.61 7.70
N ARG A 186 -40.73 -24.81 8.22
CA ARG A 186 -40.12 -23.92 9.22
C ARG A 186 -39.81 -22.54 8.66
N MET A 187 -39.30 -22.45 7.43
CA MET A 187 -38.95 -21.17 6.80
C MET A 187 -40.20 -20.38 6.39
N LEU A 188 -41.24 -21.02 5.89
CA LEU A 188 -42.44 -20.33 5.40
C LEU A 188 -43.52 -20.16 6.48
N GLY A 189 -43.43 -20.91 7.59
CA GLY A 189 -44.43 -20.89 8.67
C GLY A 189 -45.75 -21.58 8.32
N TRP A 190 -45.82 -22.26 7.17
CA TRP A 190 -46.97 -23.04 6.72
C TRP A 190 -46.75 -24.52 6.99
N ARG A 191 -47.80 -25.23 7.40
CA ARG A 191 -47.76 -26.70 7.41
C ARG A 191 -48.06 -27.25 6.02
N ALA A 192 -47.45 -28.38 5.66
CA ALA A 192 -47.68 -29.10 4.41
C ALA A 192 -49.18 -29.29 4.14
N GLU A 193 -49.92 -29.77 5.14
CA GLU A 193 -51.37 -30.00 5.08
C GLU A 193 -52.19 -28.74 4.72
N GLU A 194 -51.69 -27.55 5.06
CA GLU A 194 -52.39 -26.29 4.81
C GLU A 194 -52.17 -25.77 3.39
N LEU A 195 -51.05 -26.14 2.78
CA LEU A 195 -50.53 -25.53 1.56
C LEU A 195 -50.59 -26.48 0.35
N ILE A 196 -50.61 -27.80 0.59
CA ILE A 196 -50.88 -28.81 -0.44
C ILE A 196 -52.23 -28.53 -1.12
N GLY A 197 -52.25 -28.59 -2.46
CA GLY A 197 -53.41 -28.30 -3.31
C GLY A 197 -53.69 -26.82 -3.56
N ARG A 198 -53.00 -25.90 -2.86
CA ARG A 198 -53.12 -24.45 -3.06
C ARG A 198 -52.06 -23.92 -4.01
N ILE A 199 -52.36 -22.82 -4.68
CA ILE A 199 -51.44 -22.15 -5.61
C ILE A 199 -50.29 -21.52 -4.82
N ALA A 200 -49.07 -22.02 -5.03
CA ALA A 200 -47.89 -21.60 -4.26
C ALA A 200 -47.62 -20.08 -4.38
N HIS A 201 -47.73 -19.53 -5.59
CA HIS A 201 -47.48 -18.11 -5.87
C HIS A 201 -48.41 -17.17 -5.12
N ALA A 202 -49.69 -17.55 -4.96
CA ALA A 202 -50.68 -16.73 -4.29
C ALA A 202 -50.43 -16.59 -2.77
N HIS A 203 -49.63 -17.47 -2.19
CA HIS A 203 -49.38 -17.51 -0.74
C HIS A 203 -47.97 -17.10 -0.35
N MET A 204 -46.97 -17.41 -1.17
CA MET A 204 -45.56 -17.27 -0.78
C MET A 204 -44.76 -16.32 -1.69
N HIS A 205 -45.32 -15.90 -2.82
CA HIS A 205 -44.60 -15.18 -3.86
C HIS A 205 -45.49 -14.16 -4.60
N HIS A 206 -46.47 -13.58 -3.91
CA HIS A 206 -47.54 -12.76 -4.51
C HIS A 206 -47.15 -11.30 -4.76
N SER A 207 -46.08 -10.80 -4.13
CA SER A 207 -45.59 -9.43 -4.25
C SER A 207 -44.08 -9.38 -4.05
N HIS A 208 -43.45 -8.34 -4.61
CA HIS A 208 -42.06 -7.99 -4.32
C HIS A 208 -41.95 -7.33 -2.93
N GLU A 209 -40.72 -7.14 -2.46
CA GLU A 209 -40.42 -6.54 -1.14
C GLU A 209 -40.99 -5.11 -1.00
N ASP A 210 -41.04 -4.35 -2.10
CA ASP A 210 -41.61 -3.00 -2.17
C ASP A 210 -43.15 -2.97 -2.14
N GLY A 211 -43.80 -4.14 -2.07
CA GLY A 211 -45.26 -4.29 -2.05
C GLY A 211 -45.90 -4.28 -3.44
N ALA A 212 -45.14 -4.15 -4.53
CA ALA A 212 -45.68 -4.28 -5.87
C ALA A 212 -46.20 -5.70 -6.12
N GLY A 213 -47.40 -5.82 -6.67
CA GLY A 213 -48.00 -7.12 -6.98
C GLY A 213 -47.15 -7.87 -8.01
N TYR A 214 -46.87 -9.15 -7.74
CA TYR A 214 -46.05 -10.01 -8.59
C TYR A 214 -46.95 -10.84 -9.51
N PRO A 215 -46.99 -10.58 -10.82
CA PRO A 215 -47.82 -11.36 -11.73
C PRO A 215 -47.30 -12.80 -11.87
N ILE A 216 -48.18 -13.79 -11.75
CA ILE A 216 -47.86 -15.23 -11.94
C ILE A 216 -47.07 -15.48 -13.24
N LYS A 217 -47.41 -14.79 -14.34
CA LYS A 217 -46.74 -14.96 -15.64
C LYS A 217 -45.27 -14.51 -15.65
N ALA A 218 -44.89 -13.66 -14.71
CA ALA A 218 -43.53 -13.16 -14.55
C ALA A 218 -42.72 -13.98 -13.53
N CYS A 219 -43.34 -14.92 -12.82
CA CYS A 219 -42.68 -15.71 -11.80
C CYS A 219 -41.74 -16.77 -12.43
N PRO A 220 -40.44 -16.79 -12.07
CA PRO A 220 -39.47 -17.77 -12.58
C PRO A 220 -39.80 -19.22 -12.21
N ILE A 221 -40.51 -19.44 -11.08
CA ILE A 221 -41.02 -20.78 -10.71
C ILE A 221 -42.02 -21.26 -11.75
N TYR A 222 -42.88 -20.36 -12.24
CA TYR A 222 -43.86 -20.63 -13.29
C TYR A 222 -43.24 -20.75 -14.69
N ALA A 223 -42.16 -20.00 -14.94
CA ALA A 223 -41.42 -20.10 -16.19
C ALA A 223 -40.87 -21.52 -16.40
N ALA A 224 -40.31 -22.14 -15.33
CA ALA A 224 -39.66 -23.46 -15.39
C ALA A 224 -40.55 -24.59 -15.92
N PHE A 225 -41.84 -24.56 -15.64
CA PHE A 225 -42.77 -25.56 -16.18
C PHE A 225 -43.42 -25.11 -17.51
N ARG A 226 -43.31 -23.84 -17.91
CA ARG A 226 -43.78 -23.40 -19.24
C ARG A 226 -42.77 -23.70 -20.34
N ASP A 227 -41.48 -23.51 -20.05
CA ASP A 227 -40.40 -23.69 -21.01
C ASP A 227 -39.61 -24.99 -20.80
N GLY A 228 -39.85 -25.69 -19.68
CA GLY A 228 -39.18 -26.93 -19.33
C GLY A 228 -37.69 -26.75 -18.99
N ARG A 229 -37.28 -25.54 -18.56
CA ARG A 229 -35.89 -25.21 -18.22
C ARG A 229 -35.72 -24.98 -16.73
N VAL A 230 -34.48 -25.09 -16.27
CA VAL A 230 -34.10 -24.74 -14.89
C VAL A 230 -33.97 -23.23 -14.78
N HIS A 231 -34.61 -22.64 -13.77
CA HIS A 231 -34.51 -21.21 -13.48
C HIS A 231 -33.90 -21.01 -12.09
N ARG A 232 -32.83 -20.21 -12.02
CA ARG A 232 -32.15 -19.86 -10.77
C ARG A 232 -32.30 -18.37 -10.51
N VAL A 233 -32.67 -18.02 -9.28
CA VAL A 233 -32.97 -16.66 -8.85
C VAL A 233 -32.25 -16.39 -7.55
N LEU A 234 -31.56 -15.25 -7.47
CA LEU A 234 -30.69 -14.88 -6.34
C LEU A 234 -31.23 -13.70 -5.53
N ASP A 235 -32.16 -12.94 -6.11
CA ASP A 235 -32.67 -11.69 -5.57
C ASP A 235 -34.21 -11.68 -5.61
N GLU A 236 -34.83 -12.44 -4.71
CA GLU A 236 -36.28 -12.42 -4.49
C GLU A 236 -36.60 -12.55 -3.00
N VAL A 237 -37.89 -12.35 -2.67
CA VAL A 237 -38.41 -12.56 -1.31
C VAL A 237 -39.51 -13.62 -1.29
N PHE A 238 -39.50 -14.46 -0.26
CA PHE A 238 -40.62 -15.34 0.06
C PHE A 238 -41.38 -14.81 1.27
N TRP A 239 -42.71 -14.93 1.20
CA TRP A 239 -43.62 -14.48 2.26
C TRP A 239 -43.96 -15.61 3.20
N ARG A 240 -43.84 -15.34 4.50
CA ARG A 240 -44.26 -16.21 5.60
C ARG A 240 -45.74 -16.08 5.85
N LYS A 241 -46.33 -17.08 6.50
CA LYS A 241 -47.76 -17.10 6.88
C LYS A 241 -48.19 -15.91 7.75
N ASP A 242 -47.29 -15.37 8.56
CA ASP A 242 -47.54 -14.22 9.43
C ASP A 242 -47.49 -12.86 8.70
N GLY A 243 -47.18 -12.87 7.40
CA GLY A 243 -47.09 -11.67 6.57
C GLY A 243 -45.71 -11.02 6.55
N THR A 244 -44.71 -11.55 7.26
CA THR A 244 -43.31 -11.12 7.09
C THR A 244 -42.69 -11.75 5.85
N CYS A 245 -41.66 -11.14 5.27
CA CYS A 245 -40.92 -11.72 4.15
C CYS A 245 -39.44 -11.90 4.51
N PHE A 246 -38.74 -12.74 3.76
CA PHE A 246 -37.30 -12.93 3.89
C PHE A 246 -36.64 -13.08 2.51
N PRO A 247 -35.41 -12.56 2.32
CA PRO A 247 -34.66 -12.74 1.09
C PRO A 247 -34.32 -14.20 0.87
N VAL A 248 -34.52 -14.65 -0.36
CA VAL A 248 -34.39 -16.05 -0.75
C VAL A 248 -33.57 -16.20 -2.03
N GLU A 249 -32.70 -17.21 -2.03
CA GLU A 249 -32.15 -17.75 -3.28
C GLU A 249 -32.86 -19.05 -3.57
N TYR A 250 -33.36 -19.23 -4.80
CA TYR A 250 -34.06 -20.45 -5.17
C TYR A 250 -33.75 -20.93 -6.58
N THR A 251 -33.93 -22.23 -6.79
CA THR A 251 -33.83 -22.90 -8.07
C THR A 251 -35.11 -23.70 -8.33
N SER A 252 -35.75 -23.46 -9.45
CA SER A 252 -36.91 -24.22 -9.92
C SER A 252 -36.48 -25.19 -11.02
N THR A 253 -36.66 -26.49 -10.78
CA THR A 253 -36.28 -27.59 -11.67
C THR A 253 -37.53 -28.34 -12.14
N PRO A 254 -37.79 -28.45 -13.45
CA PRO A 254 -38.98 -29.14 -13.97
C PRO A 254 -38.91 -30.66 -13.74
N ILE A 255 -40.04 -31.27 -13.38
CA ILE A 255 -40.21 -32.72 -13.25
C ILE A 255 -40.84 -33.26 -14.54
N GLN A 256 -40.15 -34.17 -15.23
CA GLN A 256 -40.63 -34.77 -16.47
C GLN A 256 -40.65 -36.30 -16.38
N GLU A 257 -41.72 -36.91 -16.89
CA GLU A 257 -41.83 -38.36 -17.04
C GLU A 257 -42.21 -38.70 -18.50
N LYS A 258 -41.39 -39.52 -19.17
CA LYS A 258 -41.62 -39.95 -20.57
C LYS A 258 -41.89 -38.80 -21.56
N GLY A 259 -41.22 -37.66 -21.37
CA GLY A 259 -41.38 -36.47 -22.20
C GLY A 259 -42.63 -35.62 -21.89
N ARG A 260 -43.41 -36.01 -20.86
CA ARG A 260 -44.51 -35.22 -20.32
C ARG A 260 -44.07 -34.50 -19.06
N LEU A 261 -44.29 -33.20 -19.01
CA LEU A 261 -44.05 -32.39 -17.83
C LEU A 261 -45.13 -32.65 -16.78
N LEU A 262 -44.70 -32.94 -15.55
CA LEU A 262 -45.57 -33.24 -14.41
C LEU A 262 -45.66 -32.07 -13.41
N GLY A 263 -44.66 -31.20 -13.38
CA GLY A 263 -44.57 -30.11 -12.41
C GLY A 263 -43.16 -29.53 -12.30
N ALA A 264 -42.84 -28.94 -11.16
CA ALA A 264 -41.51 -28.47 -10.83
C ALA A 264 -41.19 -28.70 -9.34
N VAL A 265 -39.92 -28.96 -9.04
CA VAL A 265 -39.36 -28.90 -7.68
C VAL A 265 -38.66 -27.57 -7.51
N VAL A 266 -39.02 -26.83 -6.48
CA VAL A 266 -38.35 -25.61 -6.06
C VAL A 266 -37.52 -25.90 -4.83
N VAL A 267 -36.23 -25.61 -4.91
CA VAL A 267 -35.29 -25.67 -3.78
C VAL A 267 -34.88 -24.25 -3.46
N PHE A 268 -34.99 -23.85 -2.19
CA PHE A 268 -34.77 -22.48 -1.77
C PHE A 268 -34.04 -22.38 -0.44
N ARG A 269 -33.34 -21.27 -0.25
CA ARG A 269 -32.54 -20.99 0.94
C ARG A 269 -32.78 -19.56 1.43
N ASP A 270 -33.03 -19.42 2.73
CA ASP A 270 -33.06 -18.13 3.42
C ASP A 270 -31.61 -17.58 3.50
N VAL A 271 -31.38 -16.42 2.89
CA VAL A 271 -30.06 -15.76 2.83
C VAL A 271 -29.98 -14.53 3.73
N SER A 272 -30.94 -14.33 4.64
CA SER A 272 -30.96 -13.18 5.56
C SER A 272 -29.67 -13.07 6.37
N ALA A 273 -29.27 -14.16 7.06
CA ALA A 273 -28.07 -14.19 7.88
C ALA A 273 -26.78 -13.96 7.07
N GLN A 274 -26.75 -14.42 5.81
CA GLN A 274 -25.60 -14.22 4.93
C GLN A 274 -25.49 -12.76 4.49
N ARG A 275 -26.61 -12.14 4.10
CA ARG A 275 -26.66 -10.71 3.72
C ARG A 275 -26.27 -9.81 4.89
N GLU A 276 -26.79 -10.08 6.09
CA GLU A 276 -26.41 -9.35 7.30
C GLU A 276 -24.93 -9.49 7.62
N ALA A 277 -24.38 -10.71 7.59
CA ALA A 277 -22.96 -10.94 7.83
C ALA A 277 -22.08 -10.22 6.80
N GLN A 278 -22.48 -10.22 5.52
CA GLN A 278 -21.76 -9.52 4.46
C GLN A 278 -21.80 -7.99 4.65
N ALA A 279 -22.96 -7.43 5.00
CA ALA A 279 -23.09 -6.00 5.28
C ALA A 279 -22.23 -5.58 6.49
N ASN A 280 -22.26 -6.37 7.57
CA ASN A 280 -21.44 -6.12 8.77
C ASN A 280 -19.95 -6.21 8.46
N LEU A 281 -19.52 -7.16 7.62
CA LEU A 281 -18.12 -7.28 7.20
C LEU A 281 -17.66 -6.07 6.40
N ILE A 282 -18.48 -5.60 5.45
CA ILE A 282 -18.17 -4.41 4.65
C ILE A 282 -17.98 -3.19 5.56
N HIS A 283 -18.91 -2.96 6.50
CA HIS A 283 -18.82 -1.86 7.45
C HIS A 283 -17.56 -1.97 8.34
N ALA A 284 -17.25 -3.16 8.85
CA ALA A 284 -16.06 -3.37 9.67
C ALA A 284 -14.76 -3.13 8.90
N LEU A 285 -14.70 -3.48 7.61
CA LEU A 285 -13.54 -3.22 6.76
C LEU A 285 -13.36 -1.72 6.48
N GLU A 286 -14.44 -0.97 6.27
CA GLU A 286 -14.40 0.48 6.10
C GLU A 286 -13.86 1.17 7.37
N GLU A 287 -14.32 0.76 8.55
CA GLU A 287 -13.83 1.28 9.84
C GLU A 287 -12.34 0.98 10.08
N VAL A 288 -11.89 -0.24 9.75
CA VAL A 288 -10.46 -0.62 9.87
C VAL A 288 -9.59 0.22 8.95
N GLU A 289 -10.02 0.48 7.72
CA GLU A 289 -9.26 1.27 6.76
C GLU A 289 -9.17 2.75 7.20
N GLU A 290 -10.25 3.33 7.72
CA GLU A 290 -10.24 4.69 8.27
C GLU A 290 -9.28 4.80 9.48
N LEU A 291 -9.37 3.85 10.42
CA LEU A 291 -8.48 3.81 11.58
C LEU A 291 -7.01 3.64 11.17
N LYS A 292 -6.75 2.80 10.16
CA LYS A 292 -5.40 2.58 9.63
C LYS A 292 -4.84 3.86 9.01
N GLN A 293 -5.62 4.55 8.16
CA GLN A 293 -5.18 5.82 7.55
C GLN A 293 -4.89 6.88 8.62
N ARG A 294 -5.74 6.96 9.65
CA ARG A 294 -5.52 7.86 10.79
C ARG A 294 -4.23 7.50 11.54
N LEU A 295 -4.00 6.22 11.82
CA LEU A 295 -2.78 5.74 12.48
C LEU A 295 -1.52 5.94 11.64
N GLU A 296 -1.59 5.80 10.32
CA GLU A 296 -0.47 6.05 9.42
C GLU A 296 -0.11 7.54 9.37
N LEU A 297 -1.11 8.42 9.33
CA LEU A 297 -0.92 9.87 9.40
C LEU A 297 -0.39 10.30 10.78
N GLU A 298 -0.92 9.72 11.85
CA GLU A 298 -0.45 9.97 13.22
C GLU A 298 0.98 9.44 13.42
N ASN A 299 1.32 8.26 12.90
CA ASN A 299 2.69 7.76 12.91
C ASN A 299 3.63 8.65 12.09
N ALA A 300 3.21 9.10 10.90
CA ALA A 300 4.02 10.00 10.09
C ALA A 300 4.27 11.33 10.83
N TYR A 301 3.24 11.85 11.51
CA TYR A 301 3.35 13.04 12.36
C TYR A 301 4.26 12.81 13.57
N LEU A 302 4.04 11.74 14.35
CA LEU A 302 4.86 11.39 15.51
C LEU A 302 6.30 11.05 15.13
N GLN A 303 6.54 10.45 13.96
CA GLN A 303 7.90 10.23 13.45
C GLN A 303 8.57 11.54 13.04
N ASP A 304 7.84 12.51 12.48
CA ASP A 304 8.36 13.86 12.22
C ASP A 304 8.64 14.59 13.54
N GLU A 305 7.78 14.41 14.56
CA GLU A 305 7.95 14.97 15.91
C GLU A 305 9.14 14.35 16.65
N LEU A 306 9.29 13.02 16.64
CA LEU A 306 10.40 12.30 17.25
C LEU A 306 11.75 12.62 16.57
N ARG A 307 11.74 12.88 15.26
CA ARG A 307 12.92 13.37 14.52
C ARG A 307 13.29 14.81 14.89
N SER A 308 12.37 15.56 15.48
CA SER A 308 12.47 17.02 15.72
C SER A 308 12.52 17.37 17.22
N GLY A 309 12.98 16.45 18.07
CA GLY A 309 12.93 16.60 19.52
C GLY A 309 13.57 17.88 20.08
N SER A 310 12.75 18.64 20.83
CA SER A 310 13.03 19.78 21.72
C SER A 310 12.89 21.20 21.12
N GLY A 311 11.93 21.96 21.67
CA GLY A 311 11.75 23.39 21.40
C GLY A 311 13.00 24.24 21.57
N HIS A 312 13.06 25.37 20.86
CA HIS A 312 14.16 26.34 20.67
C HIS A 312 15.57 25.81 20.38
N LYS A 313 15.91 24.55 20.70
CA LYS A 313 17.22 23.92 20.44
C LYS A 313 17.53 23.76 18.96
N GLU A 314 16.53 23.84 18.08
CA GLU A 314 16.72 23.77 16.63
C GLU A 314 17.24 25.09 16.02
N ILE A 315 16.97 26.25 16.66
CA ILE A 315 17.43 27.55 16.16
C ILE A 315 18.84 27.81 16.68
N VAL A 316 19.84 27.66 15.80
CA VAL A 316 21.24 27.94 16.12
C VAL A 316 21.60 29.37 15.76
N GLY A 317 22.11 30.09 16.76
CA GLY A 317 22.64 31.44 16.60
C GLY A 317 22.63 32.18 17.92
N SER A 318 23.57 33.11 18.08
CA SER A 318 23.64 34.01 19.24
C SER A 318 23.70 35.47 18.84
N GLY A 319 23.66 35.75 17.53
CA GLY A 319 23.60 37.09 17.00
C GLY A 319 22.32 37.85 17.42
N PRO A 320 22.37 39.19 17.39
CA PRO A 320 21.25 40.05 17.80
C PRO A 320 19.98 39.79 16.98
N ALA A 321 20.13 39.43 15.70
CA ALA A 321 19.03 39.12 14.81
C ALA A 321 18.24 37.88 15.26
N ILE A 322 18.93 36.78 15.60
CA ILE A 322 18.31 35.56 16.12
C ILE A 322 17.68 35.79 17.50
N LEU A 323 18.36 36.52 18.39
CA LEU A 323 17.81 36.87 19.70
C LEU A 323 16.53 37.69 19.59
N ASN A 324 16.41 38.57 18.60
CA ASN A 324 15.18 39.30 18.34
C ASN A 324 14.05 38.38 17.90
N ILE A 325 14.32 37.44 16.98
CA ILE A 325 13.35 36.43 16.55
C ILE A 325 12.87 35.59 17.73
N ILE A 326 13.78 35.12 18.59
CA ILE A 326 13.42 34.34 19.80
C ILE A 326 12.48 35.15 20.70
N ARG A 327 12.77 36.43 20.96
CA ARG A 327 11.87 37.31 21.74
C ARG A 327 10.50 37.48 21.08
N GLN A 328 10.46 37.60 19.75
CA GLN A 328 9.19 37.69 19.01
C GLN A 328 8.39 36.39 19.10
N ILE A 329 9.06 35.23 19.02
CA ILE A 329 8.47 33.90 19.21
C ILE A 329 7.87 33.82 20.61
N ASP A 330 8.64 34.11 21.66
CA ASP A 330 8.17 34.06 23.05
C ASP A 330 6.97 34.98 23.30
N LEU A 331 6.92 36.13 22.63
CA LEU A 331 5.82 37.08 22.74
C LEU A 331 4.54 36.56 22.07
N VAL A 332 4.64 35.98 20.87
CA VAL A 332 3.46 35.60 20.07
C VAL A 332 2.98 34.18 20.36
N ALA A 333 3.85 33.29 20.81
CA ALA A 333 3.53 31.88 21.01
C ALA A 333 2.35 31.62 21.96
N PRO A 334 2.16 32.35 23.08
CA PRO A 334 0.99 32.17 23.95
C PRO A 334 -0.35 32.65 23.35
N SER A 335 -0.32 33.40 22.25
CA SER A 335 -1.52 33.96 21.61
C SER A 335 -2.03 33.10 20.45
N ASP A 336 -3.32 33.24 20.11
CA ASP A 336 -3.93 32.65 18.90
C ASP A 336 -3.75 33.54 17.64
N ALA A 337 -2.89 34.57 17.70
CA ALA A 337 -2.68 35.47 16.57
C ALA A 337 -2.04 34.73 15.38
N THR A 338 -2.49 35.10 14.16
CA THR A 338 -1.85 34.65 12.92
C THR A 338 -0.45 35.23 12.80
N VAL A 339 0.53 34.39 12.51
CA VAL A 339 1.92 34.81 12.32
C VAL A 339 2.29 34.72 10.84
N LEU A 340 2.86 35.78 10.29
CA LEU A 340 3.43 35.79 8.94
C LEU A 340 4.95 35.83 9.02
N ILE A 341 5.61 34.79 8.53
CA ILE A 341 7.07 34.67 8.49
C ILE A 341 7.56 35.03 7.09
N THR A 342 8.24 36.17 6.96
CA THR A 342 8.84 36.61 5.70
C THR A 342 10.33 36.30 5.68
N GLY A 343 10.90 36.04 4.51
CA GLY A 343 12.34 35.90 4.35
C GLY A 343 12.71 35.01 3.17
N GLU A 344 13.95 35.14 2.71
CA GLU A 344 14.44 34.41 1.54
C GLU A 344 14.33 32.88 1.70
N SER A 345 14.38 32.18 0.57
CA SER A 345 14.43 30.72 0.58
C SER A 345 15.67 30.23 1.32
N GLY A 346 15.50 29.19 2.15
CA GLY A 346 16.59 28.58 2.90
C GLY A 346 17.03 29.34 4.16
N THR A 347 16.30 30.34 4.64
CA THR A 347 16.64 31.07 5.89
C THR A 347 16.19 30.37 7.18
N GLY A 348 15.40 29.30 7.09
CA GLY A 348 14.92 28.54 8.27
C GLY A 348 13.52 28.94 8.76
N LYS A 349 12.66 29.52 7.90
CA LYS A 349 11.26 29.91 8.23
C LYS A 349 10.46 28.80 8.91
N GLU A 350 10.67 27.56 8.48
CA GLU A 350 10.03 26.38 9.06
C GLU A 350 10.44 26.12 10.52
N LEU A 351 11.71 26.31 10.86
CA LEU A 351 12.19 26.16 12.24
C LEU A 351 11.58 27.23 13.15
N ILE A 352 11.39 28.45 12.62
CA ILE A 352 10.67 29.53 13.30
C ILE A 352 9.21 29.12 13.55
N ALA A 353 8.51 28.60 12.54
CA ALA A 353 7.13 28.14 12.67
C ALA A 353 6.98 27.02 13.73
N ARG A 354 7.89 26.05 13.71
CA ARG A 354 7.95 24.97 14.72
C ARG A 354 8.20 25.52 16.11
N ALA A 355 9.15 26.45 16.27
CA ALA A 355 9.44 27.07 17.55
C ALA A 355 8.22 27.82 18.12
N ILE A 356 7.48 28.55 17.28
CA ILE A 356 6.22 29.21 17.68
C ILE A 356 5.20 28.19 18.18
N HIS A 357 5.00 27.10 17.44
CA HIS A 357 4.05 26.05 17.83
C HIS A 357 4.46 25.38 19.15
N HIS A 358 5.72 24.99 19.31
CA HIS A 358 6.22 24.34 20.52
C HIS A 358 6.17 25.25 21.76
N ALA A 359 6.34 26.56 21.59
CA ALA A 359 6.23 27.53 22.68
C ALA A 359 4.76 27.94 22.99
N SER A 360 3.78 27.42 22.24
CA SER A 360 2.38 27.80 22.36
C SER A 360 1.57 26.95 23.34
N SER A 361 0.36 27.41 23.68
CA SER A 361 -0.63 26.62 24.42
C SER A 361 -1.11 25.36 23.68
N ARG A 362 -0.85 25.27 22.37
CA ARG A 362 -1.23 24.15 21.50
C ARG A 362 -0.04 23.22 21.22
N SER A 363 1.05 23.28 21.99
CA SER A 363 2.27 22.50 21.75
C SER A 363 2.09 20.98 21.83
N SER A 364 1.01 20.51 22.47
CA SER A 364 0.65 19.08 22.57
C SER A 364 -0.39 18.66 21.52
N ARG A 365 -0.75 19.54 20.59
CA ARG A 365 -1.74 19.34 19.53
C ARG A 365 -1.02 19.29 18.18
N PRO A 366 -1.62 18.74 17.12
CA PRO A 366 -0.94 18.57 15.85
C PRO A 366 -0.47 19.91 15.24
N LEU A 367 0.72 19.87 14.63
CA LEU A 367 1.24 20.88 13.71
C LEU A 367 1.15 20.34 12.28
N ILE A 368 0.12 20.73 11.55
CA ILE A 368 -0.09 20.31 10.17
C ILE A 368 0.68 21.23 9.23
N ARG A 369 1.68 20.68 8.52
CA ARG A 369 2.52 21.43 7.58
C ARG A 369 2.00 21.26 6.16
N VAL A 370 1.88 22.36 5.43
CA VAL A 370 1.40 22.39 4.04
C VAL A 370 2.29 23.32 3.23
N ASN A 371 2.91 22.79 2.17
CA ASN A 371 3.63 23.61 1.19
C ASN A 371 2.68 23.94 0.03
N CYS A 372 2.22 25.19 -0.02
CA CYS A 372 1.27 25.68 -1.00
C CYS A 372 1.78 25.60 -2.44
N ALA A 373 3.09 25.71 -2.66
CA ALA A 373 3.70 25.62 -3.98
C ALA A 373 3.74 24.19 -4.54
N SER A 374 3.63 23.18 -3.67
CA SER A 374 3.72 21.77 -4.07
C SER A 374 2.39 21.14 -4.48
N ILE A 375 1.27 21.81 -4.20
CA ILE A 375 -0.08 21.27 -4.43
C ILE A 375 -0.56 21.75 -5.80
N PRO A 376 -0.89 20.83 -6.74
CA PRO A 376 -1.49 21.19 -8.01
C PRO A 376 -2.79 21.97 -7.81
N THR A 377 -3.04 22.95 -8.67
CA THR A 377 -4.21 23.84 -8.57
C THR A 377 -5.51 23.03 -8.49
N GLU A 378 -5.63 21.96 -9.27
CA GLU A 378 -6.83 21.11 -9.33
C GLU A 378 -7.06 20.31 -8.05
N LEU A 379 -6.01 20.04 -7.28
CA LEU A 379 -6.06 19.26 -6.04
C LEU A 379 -6.12 20.12 -4.78
N PHE A 380 -5.99 21.44 -4.92
CA PHE A 380 -5.96 22.37 -3.79
C PHE A 380 -7.15 22.16 -2.85
N GLU A 381 -8.37 22.17 -3.38
CA GLU A 381 -9.58 22.09 -2.56
C GLU A 381 -9.71 20.73 -1.85
N SER A 382 -9.39 19.66 -2.57
CA SER A 382 -9.42 18.30 -2.05
C SER A 382 -8.38 18.08 -0.94
N GLU A 383 -7.17 18.64 -1.07
CA GLU A 383 -6.14 18.55 -0.05
C GLU A 383 -6.47 19.42 1.17
N PHE A 384 -6.83 20.69 0.97
CA PHE A 384 -7.05 21.64 2.07
C PHE A 384 -8.34 21.39 2.84
N PHE A 385 -9.44 21.14 2.12
CA PHE A 385 -10.79 21.05 2.68
C PHE A 385 -11.34 19.61 2.69
N GLY A 386 -10.74 18.68 1.96
CA GLY A 386 -11.24 17.31 1.86
C GLY A 386 -12.37 17.18 0.84
N HIS A 387 -12.77 15.94 0.56
CA HIS A 387 -13.86 15.65 -0.38
C HIS A 387 -14.75 14.51 0.11
N ALA A 388 -16.02 14.57 -0.26
CA ALA A 388 -16.95 13.45 -0.08
C ALA A 388 -16.78 12.40 -1.18
N LYS A 389 -17.21 11.17 -0.90
CA LYS A 389 -17.26 10.09 -1.89
C LYS A 389 -18.10 10.51 -3.10
N GLY A 390 -17.56 10.36 -4.30
CA GLY A 390 -18.25 10.72 -5.55
C GLY A 390 -18.23 12.22 -5.90
N ALA A 391 -17.46 13.05 -5.20
CA ALA A 391 -17.39 14.49 -5.46
C ALA A 391 -16.85 14.85 -6.87
N PHE A 392 -15.99 14.02 -7.46
CA PHE A 392 -15.47 14.18 -8.82
C PHE A 392 -15.10 12.81 -9.41
N THR A 393 -14.82 12.76 -10.72
CA THR A 393 -14.38 11.54 -11.41
C THR A 393 -13.04 11.05 -10.85
N GLY A 394 -13.08 9.99 -10.04
CA GLY A 394 -11.91 9.45 -9.32
C GLY A 394 -12.01 9.50 -7.79
N ALA A 395 -13.01 10.18 -7.22
CA ALA A 395 -13.29 10.22 -5.79
C ALA A 395 -13.98 8.91 -5.32
N LEU A 396 -13.24 7.79 -5.35
CA LEU A 396 -13.74 6.47 -4.95
C LEU A 396 -14.01 6.38 -3.43
N HIS A 397 -13.27 7.16 -2.65
CA HIS A 397 -13.34 7.24 -1.19
C HIS A 397 -13.50 8.70 -0.76
N GLU A 398 -13.98 8.92 0.46
CA GLU A 398 -13.89 10.25 1.06
C GLU A 398 -12.49 10.53 1.58
N ARG A 399 -12.14 11.81 1.73
CA ARG A 399 -10.85 12.24 2.27
C ARG A 399 -11.00 13.43 3.19
N VAL A 400 -10.34 13.36 4.35
CA VAL A 400 -10.24 14.44 5.33
C VAL A 400 -9.22 15.49 4.85
N GLY A 401 -9.59 16.78 4.94
CA GLY A 401 -8.74 17.90 4.53
C GLY A 401 -7.70 18.31 5.59
N ARG A 402 -6.66 19.04 5.18
CA ARG A 402 -5.60 19.54 6.09
C ARG A 402 -6.12 20.42 7.22
N PHE A 403 -7.14 21.24 6.97
CA PHE A 403 -7.72 22.09 8.01
C PHE A 403 -8.50 21.29 9.06
N GLU A 404 -9.18 20.22 8.65
CA GLU A 404 -9.86 19.31 9.58
C GLU A 404 -8.85 18.51 10.42
N LEU A 405 -7.74 18.07 9.82
CA LEU A 405 -6.63 17.44 10.54
C LEU A 405 -5.95 18.38 11.54
N ALA A 406 -5.99 19.70 11.28
CA ALA A 406 -5.39 20.71 12.15
C ALA A 406 -6.34 21.22 13.23
N ASP A 407 -7.54 20.67 13.34
CA ASP A 407 -8.56 21.14 14.29
C ASP A 407 -8.09 21.05 15.76
N GLY A 408 -8.25 22.14 16.49
CA GLY A 408 -7.69 22.35 17.83
C GLY A 408 -6.16 22.45 17.88
N GLY A 409 -5.48 22.41 16.74
CA GLY A 409 -4.02 22.45 16.59
C GLY A 409 -3.52 23.69 15.86
N THR A 410 -2.43 23.54 15.10
CA THR A 410 -1.80 24.61 14.32
C THR A 410 -1.60 24.14 12.87
N ILE A 411 -1.88 25.00 11.90
CA ILE A 411 -1.52 24.79 10.50
C ILE A 411 -0.39 25.74 10.08
N PHE A 412 0.64 25.18 9.46
CA PHE A 412 1.75 25.92 8.86
C PHE A 412 1.62 25.92 7.35
N LEU A 413 1.44 27.10 6.77
CA LEU A 413 1.28 27.34 5.33
C LEU A 413 2.59 27.91 4.76
N ASP A 414 3.44 27.04 4.21
CA ASP A 414 4.67 27.46 3.55
C ASP A 414 4.41 27.91 2.10
N GLU A 415 5.15 28.92 1.66
CA GLU A 415 5.02 29.58 0.35
C GLU A 415 3.59 30.05 0.02
N VAL A 416 2.90 30.69 0.98
CA VAL A 416 1.51 31.20 0.80
C VAL A 416 1.38 32.21 -0.34
N GLY A 417 2.47 32.91 -0.69
CA GLY A 417 2.51 33.85 -1.81
C GLY A 417 2.42 33.20 -3.20
N GLU A 418 2.59 31.88 -3.30
CA GLU A 418 2.45 31.12 -4.55
C GLU A 418 0.99 30.72 -4.85
N LEU A 419 0.05 31.01 -3.94
CA LEU A 419 -1.35 30.61 -4.10
C LEU A 419 -2.04 31.37 -5.24
N PRO A 420 -2.72 30.67 -6.16
CA PRO A 420 -3.58 31.31 -7.17
C PRO A 420 -4.70 32.16 -6.54
N MET A 421 -5.09 33.24 -7.20
CA MET A 421 -6.11 34.19 -6.72
C MET A 421 -7.46 33.54 -6.35
N GLU A 422 -7.85 32.49 -7.08
CA GLU A 422 -9.08 31.74 -6.80
C GLU A 422 -9.05 31.05 -5.42
N HIS A 423 -7.91 30.47 -5.07
CA HIS A 423 -7.71 29.75 -3.81
C HIS A 423 -7.56 30.69 -2.61
N GLN A 424 -7.03 31.89 -2.84
CA GLN A 424 -6.90 32.92 -1.81
C GLN A 424 -8.26 33.30 -1.20
N ALA A 425 -9.34 33.31 -1.99
CA ALA A 425 -10.69 33.60 -1.50
C ALA A 425 -11.20 32.51 -0.54
N LYS A 426 -10.95 31.23 -0.85
CA LYS A 426 -11.35 30.10 0.00
C LYS A 426 -10.53 30.06 1.29
N LEU A 427 -9.23 30.32 1.20
CA LEU A 427 -8.35 30.46 2.36
C LEU A 427 -8.80 31.62 3.25
N LEU A 428 -9.20 32.76 2.67
CA LEU A 428 -9.71 33.88 3.44
C LEU A 428 -10.98 33.50 4.22
N ARG A 429 -11.92 32.81 3.58
CA ARG A 429 -13.19 32.40 4.19
C ARG A 429 -12.97 31.55 5.44
N ILE A 430 -12.11 30.53 5.36
CA ILE A 430 -11.82 29.69 6.53
C ILE A 430 -11.08 30.47 7.64
N LEU A 431 -10.19 31.40 7.29
CA LEU A 431 -9.49 32.23 8.28
C LEU A 431 -10.42 33.25 8.97
N GLN A 432 -11.49 33.68 8.32
CA GLN A 432 -12.45 34.65 8.86
C GLN A 432 -13.60 33.97 9.61
N GLU A 433 -14.25 33.01 8.96
CA GLU A 433 -15.48 32.36 9.44
C GLU A 433 -15.19 31.14 10.30
N ARG A 434 -13.94 30.60 10.28
CA ARG A 434 -13.59 29.32 10.92
C ARG A 434 -14.46 28.16 10.44
N GLN A 435 -15.00 28.29 9.24
CA GLN A 435 -15.94 27.37 8.64
C GLN A 435 -15.51 27.01 7.22
N PHE A 436 -15.77 25.77 6.81
CA PHE A 436 -15.60 25.33 5.43
C PHE A 436 -16.57 24.19 5.08
N GLU A 437 -16.63 23.88 3.79
CA GLU A 437 -17.41 22.77 3.23
C GLU A 437 -16.44 21.84 2.48
N ARG A 438 -16.64 20.52 2.60
CA ARG A 438 -15.87 19.56 1.80
C ARG A 438 -16.31 19.63 0.33
N VAL A 439 -15.40 19.32 -0.59
CA VAL A 439 -15.77 19.26 -2.01
C VAL A 439 -16.85 18.19 -2.22
N GLY A 440 -17.96 18.60 -2.85
CA GLY A 440 -19.12 17.73 -3.08
C GLY A 440 -20.06 17.55 -1.88
N GLU A 441 -19.82 18.22 -0.76
CA GLU A 441 -20.68 18.21 0.43
C GLU A 441 -21.19 19.65 0.70
N SER A 442 -22.47 19.82 0.99
CA SER A 442 -23.06 21.12 1.37
C SER A 442 -23.07 21.35 2.89
N ARG A 443 -22.49 20.42 3.66
CA ARG A 443 -22.43 20.50 5.11
C ARG A 443 -21.27 21.40 5.53
N THR A 444 -21.61 22.51 6.16
CA THR A 444 -20.63 23.39 6.80
C THR A 444 -20.04 22.74 8.06
N ARG A 445 -18.72 22.84 8.20
CA ARG A 445 -17.95 22.34 9.34
C ARG A 445 -17.21 23.50 9.98
N GLU A 446 -17.21 23.57 11.31
CA GLU A 446 -16.42 24.54 12.07
C GLU A 446 -15.08 23.94 12.48
N VAL A 447 -14.02 24.73 12.47
CA VAL A 447 -12.68 24.33 12.93
C VAL A 447 -11.98 25.45 13.70
N ASP A 448 -11.26 25.08 14.76
CA ASP A 448 -10.44 26.00 15.54
C ASP A 448 -8.95 25.75 15.29
N VAL A 449 -8.40 26.45 14.29
CA VAL A 449 -7.01 26.26 13.85
C VAL A 449 -6.20 27.54 14.03
N ARG A 450 -5.04 27.44 14.70
CA ARG A 450 -4.05 28.51 14.70
C ARG A 450 -3.27 28.50 13.39
N VAL A 451 -3.07 29.65 12.77
CA VAL A 451 -2.39 29.74 11.47
C VAL A 451 -1.03 30.40 11.59
N ILE A 452 -0.01 29.76 11.01
CA ILE A 452 1.31 30.32 10.77
C ILE A 452 1.54 30.25 9.27
N ALA A 453 1.82 31.37 8.61
CA ALA A 453 2.10 31.42 7.18
C ALA A 453 3.54 31.84 6.94
N ALA A 454 4.16 31.35 5.87
CA ALA A 454 5.48 31.74 5.44
C ALA A 454 5.52 32.03 3.94
N THR A 455 6.42 32.94 3.53
CA THR A 455 6.68 33.22 2.12
C THR A 455 8.05 33.85 1.91
N ASN A 456 8.63 33.62 0.74
CA ASN A 456 9.81 34.33 0.23
C ASN A 456 9.47 35.58 -0.61
N ARG A 457 8.19 35.80 -0.98
CA ARG A 457 7.76 36.92 -1.80
C ARG A 457 7.42 38.15 -0.95
N ASP A 458 7.58 39.33 -1.54
CA ASP A 458 7.05 40.55 -0.95
C ASP A 458 5.54 40.68 -1.23
N LEU A 459 4.74 40.22 -0.28
CA LEU A 459 3.27 40.25 -0.41
C LEU A 459 2.71 41.66 -0.62
N ARG A 460 3.38 42.73 -0.13
CA ARG A 460 2.89 44.11 -0.36
C ARG A 460 3.02 44.49 -1.83
N SER A 461 4.13 44.10 -2.44
CA SER A 461 4.35 44.28 -3.88
C SER A 461 3.39 43.42 -4.69
N GLU A 462 3.12 42.18 -4.28
CA GLU A 462 2.15 41.28 -4.95
C GLU A 462 0.69 41.79 -4.85
N VAL A 463 0.31 42.41 -3.73
CA VAL A 463 -0.99 43.09 -3.58
C VAL A 463 -1.08 44.27 -4.56
N THR A 464 -0.02 45.06 -4.67
CA THR A 464 0.04 46.19 -5.62
C THR A 464 -0.06 45.70 -7.06
N ALA A 465 0.54 44.55 -7.37
CA ALA A 465 0.47 43.88 -8.66
C ALA A 465 -0.85 43.14 -8.93
N LYS A 466 -1.78 43.09 -7.96
CA LYS A 466 -3.05 42.33 -7.99
C LYS A 466 -2.88 40.81 -8.15
N CYS A 467 -1.71 40.29 -7.79
CA CYS A 467 -1.43 38.86 -7.73
C CYS A 467 -1.77 38.26 -6.36
N PHE A 468 -1.96 39.11 -5.34
CA PHE A 468 -2.38 38.71 -4.01
C PHE A 468 -3.50 39.61 -3.51
N ARG A 469 -4.48 39.05 -2.79
CA ARG A 469 -5.61 39.82 -2.27
C ARG A 469 -5.20 40.63 -1.04
N GLU A 470 -5.62 41.89 -1.02
CA GLU A 470 -5.36 42.81 0.08
C GLU A 470 -6.01 42.36 1.40
N ASP A 471 -7.24 41.84 1.36
CA ASP A 471 -7.97 41.35 2.53
C ASP A 471 -7.29 40.14 3.19
N LEU A 472 -6.81 39.19 2.40
CA LEU A 472 -6.03 38.05 2.87
C LEU A 472 -4.69 38.48 3.44
N PHE A 473 -4.01 39.44 2.79
CA PHE A 473 -2.74 39.97 3.30
C PHE A 473 -2.91 40.54 4.71
N PHE A 474 -3.92 41.36 4.96
CA PHE A 474 -4.16 41.91 6.30
C PHE A 474 -4.56 40.83 7.32
N ARG A 475 -5.25 39.77 6.89
CA ARG A 475 -5.61 38.65 7.78
C ARG A 475 -4.42 37.76 8.16
N LEU A 476 -3.43 37.63 7.28
CA LEU A 476 -2.20 36.87 7.53
C LEU A 476 -1.16 37.70 8.28
N ASN A 477 -1.00 38.98 7.91
CA ASN A 477 0.01 39.88 8.44
C ASN A 477 -0.39 40.52 9.79
N VAL A 478 -0.94 39.73 10.71
CA VAL A 478 -1.32 40.18 12.06
C VAL A 478 -0.08 40.34 12.94
N PHE A 479 0.81 39.35 12.93
CA PHE A 479 2.10 39.42 13.61
C PHE A 479 3.24 39.01 12.65
N PRO A 480 3.96 39.99 12.05
CA PRO A 480 5.07 39.69 11.14
C PRO A 480 6.34 39.31 11.89
N ILE A 481 7.03 38.27 11.42
CA ILE A 481 8.38 37.90 11.84
C ILE A 481 9.26 37.81 10.59
N GLU A 482 10.35 38.56 10.58
CA GLU A 482 11.31 38.54 9.48
C GLU A 482 12.46 37.58 9.79
N SER A 483 12.70 36.65 8.87
CA SER A 483 13.79 35.68 8.91
C SER A 483 14.95 36.21 8.04
N PRO A 484 16.01 36.76 8.64
CA PRO A 484 17.05 37.46 7.91
C PRO A 484 17.92 36.47 7.10
N PRO A 485 18.41 36.91 5.93
CA PRO A 485 19.35 36.13 5.14
C PRO A 485 20.67 35.93 5.88
N LEU A 486 21.39 34.87 5.55
CA LEU A 486 22.61 34.46 6.25
C LEU A 486 23.71 35.54 6.18
N ARG A 487 23.74 36.32 5.09
CA ARG A 487 24.66 37.46 4.91
C ARG A 487 24.48 38.59 5.93
N GLU A 488 23.32 38.68 6.59
CA GLU A 488 23.04 39.68 7.63
C GLU A 488 23.33 39.14 9.05
N ARG A 489 23.70 37.86 9.17
CA ARG A 489 24.02 37.17 10.43
C ARG A 489 25.28 36.31 10.31
N LEU A 490 26.36 36.92 9.84
CA LEU A 490 27.64 36.25 9.61
C LEU A 490 28.26 35.62 10.87
N ASP A 491 27.93 36.16 12.05
CA ASP A 491 28.40 35.66 13.35
C ASP A 491 27.83 34.28 13.69
N ASP A 492 26.69 33.88 13.08
CA ASP A 492 26.07 32.58 13.32
C ASP A 492 26.66 31.47 12.41
N ILE A 493 27.37 31.84 11.33
CA ILE A 493 27.95 30.90 10.35
C ILE A 493 28.90 29.87 11.00
N PRO A 494 29.83 30.24 11.91
CA PRO A 494 30.73 29.25 12.52
C PRO A 494 29.99 28.18 13.33
N ALA A 495 28.96 28.59 14.08
CA ALA A 495 28.15 27.68 14.89
C ALA A 495 27.30 26.76 14.01
N LEU A 496 26.64 27.31 12.99
CA LEU A 496 25.89 26.55 11.99
C LEU A 496 26.79 25.55 11.25
N ALA A 497 27.97 25.99 10.83
CA ALA A 497 28.88 25.15 10.08
C ALA A 497 29.40 23.97 10.93
N SER A 498 29.68 24.20 12.21
CA SER A 498 30.07 23.16 13.14
C SER A 498 28.95 22.13 13.36
N LEU A 499 27.70 22.60 13.51
CA LEU A 499 26.53 21.72 13.63
C LEU A 499 26.35 20.83 12.40
N PHE A 500 26.39 21.42 11.20
CA PHE A 500 26.21 20.65 9.96
C PHE A 500 27.37 19.68 9.72
N LEU A 501 28.59 20.06 10.11
CA LEU A 501 29.74 19.17 10.01
C LEU A 501 29.58 17.94 10.90
N GLU A 502 29.16 18.13 12.15
CA GLU A 502 28.93 17.03 13.09
C GLU A 502 27.87 16.07 12.55
N ARG A 503 26.73 16.60 12.10
CA ARG A 503 25.63 15.81 11.51
C ARG A 503 26.08 15.06 10.25
N ALA A 504 26.82 15.72 9.36
CA ALA A 504 27.31 15.11 8.12
C ALA A 504 28.36 14.02 8.40
N CYS A 505 29.26 14.21 9.38
CA CYS A 505 30.25 13.20 9.77
C CYS A 505 29.57 11.96 10.37
N GLN A 506 28.57 12.14 11.23
CA GLN A 506 27.77 11.05 11.79
C GLN A 506 27.07 10.24 10.69
N ARG A 507 26.42 10.91 9.74
CA ARG A 507 25.74 10.25 8.60
C ARG A 507 26.71 9.51 7.68
N ALA A 508 27.87 10.10 7.39
CA ALA A 508 28.87 9.51 6.51
C ALA A 508 29.76 8.46 7.21
N ASN A 509 29.55 8.22 8.51
CA ASN A 509 30.40 7.38 9.37
C ASN A 509 31.90 7.71 9.23
N LYS A 510 32.21 9.01 9.13
CA LYS A 510 33.59 9.53 9.02
C LYS A 510 34.06 10.06 10.38
N PRO A 511 35.37 9.98 10.68
CA PRO A 511 35.92 10.54 11.92
C PRO A 511 35.69 12.04 12.01
N ASN A 512 35.74 12.60 13.22
CA ASN A 512 35.50 14.02 13.52
C ASN A 512 36.42 14.94 12.72
N LEU A 513 35.95 15.35 11.53
CA LEU A 513 36.58 16.38 10.72
C LEU A 513 36.46 17.73 11.44
N GLN A 514 37.41 18.63 11.22
CA GLN A 514 37.43 19.96 11.83
C GLN A 514 37.51 21.04 10.76
N ILE A 515 36.70 22.09 10.91
CA ILE A 515 36.76 23.27 10.05
C ILE A 515 37.94 24.14 10.52
N SER A 516 38.84 24.50 9.60
CA SER A 516 39.96 25.39 9.92
C SER A 516 39.51 26.84 10.07
N LEU A 517 40.28 27.69 10.76
CA LEU A 517 39.96 29.12 10.87
C LEU A 517 39.87 29.82 9.50
N ALA A 518 40.76 29.47 8.57
CA ALA A 518 40.75 30.00 7.21
C ALA A 518 39.48 29.57 6.43
N ASP A 519 38.97 28.38 6.71
CA ASP A 519 37.71 27.90 6.16
C ASP A 519 36.51 28.66 6.73
N VAL A 520 36.51 28.97 8.03
CA VAL A 520 35.48 29.82 8.65
C VAL A 520 35.47 31.21 8.02
N GLU A 521 36.63 31.86 7.88
CA GLU A 521 36.74 33.17 7.22
C GLU A 521 36.21 33.13 5.78
N ARG A 522 36.54 32.07 5.04
CA ARG A 522 36.00 31.87 3.68
C ARG A 522 34.49 31.71 3.68
N LEU A 523 33.92 30.94 4.60
CA LEU A 523 32.47 30.78 4.75
C LEU A 523 31.79 32.12 5.09
N GLN A 524 32.40 32.95 5.95
CA GLN A 524 31.87 34.27 6.31
C GLN A 524 31.99 35.30 5.18
N SER A 525 32.93 35.14 4.25
CA SER A 525 33.11 36.06 3.12
C SER A 525 32.11 35.89 1.96
N TYR A 526 31.32 34.81 1.97
CA TYR A 526 30.37 34.48 0.90
C TYR A 526 28.97 35.04 1.18
N HIS A 527 28.24 35.39 0.11
CA HIS A 527 26.93 36.05 0.22
C HIS A 527 25.75 35.09 0.49
N TRP A 528 25.95 33.78 0.31
CA TRP A 528 24.97 32.73 0.58
C TRP A 528 23.58 32.96 -0.05
N PRO A 529 23.45 33.02 -1.39
CA PRO A 529 22.15 33.18 -2.06
C PRO A 529 21.13 32.07 -1.71
N GLY A 530 21.59 30.85 -1.39
CA GLY A 530 20.73 29.77 -0.90
C GLY A 530 20.69 29.66 0.63
N ASN A 531 21.21 30.65 1.35
CA ASN A 531 21.19 30.77 2.81
C ASN A 531 21.67 29.48 3.52
N ILE A 532 20.95 29.04 4.55
CA ILE A 532 21.34 27.88 5.39
C ILE A 532 21.33 26.58 4.58
N ARG A 533 20.39 26.43 3.63
CA ARG A 533 20.31 25.24 2.76
C ARG A 533 21.57 25.08 1.91
N GLU A 534 22.09 26.18 1.38
CA GLU A 534 23.35 26.15 0.62
C GLU A 534 24.55 25.86 1.53
N LEU A 535 24.61 26.47 2.71
CA LEU A 535 25.66 26.20 3.69
C LEU A 535 25.71 24.71 4.07
N GLU A 536 24.56 24.12 4.38
CA GLU A 536 24.44 22.69 4.69
C GLU A 536 24.95 21.83 3.52
N ASN A 537 24.50 22.11 2.30
CA ASN A 537 24.93 21.38 1.10
C ASN A 537 26.44 21.48 0.83
N VAL A 538 27.02 22.66 1.03
CA VAL A 538 28.47 22.89 0.84
C VAL A 538 29.28 22.07 1.86
N ILE A 539 28.83 22.03 3.12
CA ILE A 539 29.50 21.27 4.18
C ILE A 539 29.34 19.77 3.97
N GLU A 540 28.14 19.29 3.64
CA GLU A 540 27.89 17.88 3.36
C GLU A 540 28.76 17.39 2.19
N ARG A 541 28.81 18.15 1.10
CA ARG A 541 29.69 17.86 -0.05
C ARG A 541 31.16 17.84 0.37
N ALA A 542 31.60 18.75 1.22
CA ALA A 542 32.97 18.78 1.73
C ALA A 542 33.29 17.54 2.59
N VAL A 543 32.34 17.04 3.39
CA VAL A 543 32.50 15.79 4.15
C VAL A 543 32.60 14.58 3.22
N ILE A 544 31.75 14.49 2.19
CA ILE A 544 31.78 13.39 1.22
C ILE A 544 33.13 13.34 0.49
N THR A 545 33.57 14.50 0.01
CA THR A 545 34.82 14.66 -0.76
C THR A 545 36.09 14.74 0.08
N ALA A 546 35.98 14.71 1.42
CA ALA A 546 37.12 14.72 2.31
C ALA A 546 38.01 13.48 2.09
N VAL A 547 39.30 13.74 1.84
CA VAL A 547 40.38 12.75 1.68
C VAL A 547 41.42 13.03 2.76
N ASP A 548 42.00 11.98 3.34
CA ASP A 548 43.04 12.06 4.39
C ASP A 548 42.67 12.93 5.61
N GLY A 549 41.39 12.95 5.98
CA GLY A 549 40.91 13.71 7.13
C GLY A 549 40.89 15.25 6.94
N ARG A 550 41.07 15.73 5.70
CA ARG A 550 41.02 17.17 5.38
C ARG A 550 39.73 17.54 4.66
N LEU A 551 39.02 18.53 5.20
CA LEU A 551 37.91 19.17 4.50
C LEU A 551 38.43 20.03 3.36
N ARG A 552 37.74 19.99 2.22
CA ARG A 552 37.94 20.93 1.12
C ARG A 552 36.62 21.64 0.86
N LEU A 553 36.50 22.88 1.35
CA LEU A 553 35.33 23.70 1.08
C LEU A 553 35.43 24.34 -0.31
N HIS A 554 34.57 23.88 -1.21
CA HIS A 554 34.33 24.53 -2.49
C HIS A 554 33.19 25.54 -2.32
N VAL A 555 33.54 26.75 -1.89
CA VAL A 555 32.66 27.92 -1.92
C VAL A 555 32.95 28.66 -3.24
N PRO A 556 31.95 28.95 -4.09
CA PRO A 556 32.18 29.68 -5.33
C PRO A 556 32.77 31.06 -5.03
N THR A 557 34.07 31.24 -5.27
CA THR A 557 34.68 32.57 -5.29
C THR A 557 34.22 33.23 -6.58
N THR A 558 33.40 34.27 -6.48
CA THR A 558 32.89 35.16 -7.55
C THR A 558 31.63 34.70 -8.28
N LEU A 559 30.76 35.69 -8.55
CA LEU A 559 29.51 35.65 -9.34
C LEU A 559 29.73 35.12 -10.77
N GLN A 560 29.93 33.83 -10.94
CA GLN A 560 29.83 33.16 -12.23
C GLN A 560 28.70 32.14 -12.14
N TYR A 561 27.50 32.63 -12.45
CA TYR A 561 26.37 31.78 -12.81
C TYR A 561 26.67 31.25 -14.21
N ASP A 562 27.33 30.10 -14.32
CA ASP A 562 27.36 29.38 -15.59
C ASP A 562 25.95 28.81 -15.83
N PRO A 563 25.24 29.23 -16.89
CA PRO A 563 23.94 28.67 -17.18
C PRO A 563 24.10 27.21 -17.60
N VAL A 564 23.35 26.33 -16.94
CA VAL A 564 23.21 24.92 -17.32
C VAL A 564 22.57 24.86 -18.72
N PRO A 565 23.20 24.20 -19.72
CA PRO A 565 22.62 24.06 -21.04
C PRO A 565 21.58 22.94 -21.01
N GLY A 566 20.32 23.31 -21.17
CA GLY A 566 19.25 22.34 -21.42
C GLY A 566 17.97 22.63 -20.67
N GLN A 567 17.31 23.76 -20.95
CA GLN A 567 15.86 23.86 -20.90
C GLN A 567 15.39 24.74 -22.05
N ASP A 568 14.54 24.14 -22.88
CA ASP A 568 13.99 24.69 -24.12
C ASP A 568 13.22 25.99 -23.88
N GLN A 569 13.61 27.05 -24.60
CA GLN A 569 12.77 28.24 -24.79
C GLN A 569 11.95 28.07 -26.09
N PRO A 570 10.63 28.35 -26.09
CA PRO A 570 9.84 28.47 -27.31
C PRO A 570 10.10 29.83 -28.00
N PRO A 571 9.86 29.94 -29.32
CA PRO A 571 10.31 31.06 -30.12
C PRO A 571 9.40 32.29 -30.02
N GLU A 572 10.04 33.42 -29.70
CA GLU A 572 9.87 34.76 -30.30
C GLU A 572 8.51 35.13 -30.91
N ARG A 573 7.74 35.98 -30.21
CA ARG A 573 6.88 37.01 -30.84
C ARG A 573 6.80 38.30 -30.02
N ALA A 574 7.38 39.35 -30.62
CA ALA A 574 6.99 40.76 -30.61
C ALA A 574 6.59 41.44 -29.29
N ALA A 575 7.49 42.29 -28.78
CA ALA A 575 7.16 43.43 -27.92
C ALA A 575 6.38 44.51 -28.71
N PRO A 576 5.71 45.46 -28.01
CA PRO A 576 6.46 46.68 -27.74
C PRO A 576 6.27 47.31 -26.33
N ALA A 577 7.39 47.87 -25.89
CA ALA A 577 7.56 49.10 -25.10
C ALA A 577 7.01 49.20 -23.66
N ALA A 578 7.92 49.26 -22.68
CA ALA A 578 8.39 50.55 -22.14
C ALA A 578 9.56 50.42 -21.14
N ARG A 579 10.66 51.11 -21.49
CA ARG A 579 11.63 51.84 -20.64
C ARG A 579 12.26 51.11 -19.44
N GLN A 580 13.57 50.84 -19.56
CA GLN A 580 14.55 51.25 -18.57
C GLN A 580 15.93 51.43 -19.21
N MET A 581 16.74 52.27 -18.58
CA MET A 581 17.78 53.10 -19.16
C MET A 581 19.15 52.41 -19.00
N GLU A 582 19.72 51.88 -20.08
CA GLU A 582 21.12 51.43 -20.12
C GLU A 582 22.00 52.53 -20.70
N SER A 583 23.04 52.90 -19.95
CA SER A 583 24.08 53.81 -20.41
C SER A 583 24.86 53.17 -21.56
N LEU A 584 24.65 53.66 -22.77
CA LEU A 584 25.45 53.29 -23.93
C LEU A 584 26.90 53.76 -23.71
N VAL A 585 27.81 52.81 -23.50
CA VAL A 585 29.26 53.04 -23.54
C VAL A 585 29.61 53.60 -24.91
N THR A 586 30.07 54.85 -24.95
CA THR A 586 30.33 55.55 -26.21
C THR A 586 31.59 55.00 -26.90
N GLU A 587 31.76 55.23 -28.21
CA GLU A 587 33.00 54.86 -28.90
C GLU A 587 34.24 55.49 -28.25
N ALA A 588 34.09 56.68 -27.66
CA ALA A 588 35.15 57.35 -26.92
C ALA A 588 35.60 56.55 -25.68
N ASP A 589 34.66 55.93 -24.97
CA ASP A 589 34.94 55.10 -23.79
C ASP A 589 35.66 53.80 -24.18
N ARG A 590 35.27 53.18 -25.31
CA ARG A 590 35.94 51.97 -25.83
C ARG A 590 37.38 52.28 -26.23
N LEU A 591 37.62 53.42 -26.88
CA LEU A 591 38.97 53.86 -27.26
C LEU A 591 39.83 54.19 -26.04
N ALA A 592 39.25 54.77 -24.98
CA ALA A 592 39.96 55.06 -23.74
C ALA A 592 40.37 53.78 -22.98
N ILE A 593 39.47 52.79 -22.92
CA ILE A 593 39.75 51.48 -22.33
C ILE A 593 40.84 50.76 -23.12
N GLU A 594 40.77 50.78 -24.46
CA GLU A 594 41.77 50.15 -25.33
C GLU A 594 43.14 50.82 -25.18
N LYS A 595 43.20 52.16 -25.14
CA LYS A 595 44.45 52.90 -24.92
C LYS A 595 45.09 52.53 -23.58
N LYS A 596 44.30 52.49 -22.50
CA LYS A 596 44.79 52.15 -21.16
C LYS A 596 45.33 50.72 -21.09
N ALA A 597 44.64 49.76 -21.71
CA ALA A 597 45.10 48.37 -21.78
C ALA A 597 46.46 48.24 -22.51
N ILE A 598 46.68 49.02 -23.57
CA ILE A 598 47.96 49.04 -24.30
C ILE A 598 49.09 49.65 -23.43
N GLU A 599 48.81 50.73 -22.70
CA GLU A 599 49.79 51.34 -21.78
C GLU A 599 50.18 50.40 -20.63
N ASP A 600 49.20 49.71 -20.03
CA ASP A 600 49.45 48.77 -18.92
C ASP A 600 50.25 47.55 -19.39
N ALA A 601 49.96 47.02 -20.58
CA ALA A 601 50.76 45.96 -21.18
C ALA A 601 52.20 46.43 -21.49
N LEU A 602 52.40 47.66 -21.97
CA LEU A 602 53.73 48.22 -22.21
C LEU A 602 54.51 48.47 -20.91
N ARG A 603 53.83 48.85 -19.81
CA ARG A 603 54.44 48.96 -18.46
C ARG A 603 54.93 47.61 -17.96
N LEU A 604 54.08 46.58 -18.02
CA LEU A 604 54.39 45.22 -17.57
C LEU A 604 55.49 44.56 -18.40
N CYS A 605 55.62 44.94 -19.68
CA CYS A 605 56.64 44.44 -20.61
C CYS A 605 57.85 45.38 -20.76
N HIS A 606 58.01 46.37 -19.88
CA HIS A 606 59.13 47.32 -19.88
C HIS A 606 59.43 47.96 -21.24
N GLY A 607 58.37 48.36 -21.96
CA GLY A 607 58.48 49.02 -23.27
C GLY A 607 58.88 48.09 -24.43
N ARG A 608 58.81 46.76 -24.25
CA ARG A 608 58.98 45.79 -25.34
C ARG A 608 57.64 45.52 -26.02
N VAL A 609 57.55 45.87 -27.30
CA VAL A 609 56.33 45.70 -28.10
C VAL A 609 56.20 44.28 -28.68
N SER A 610 57.32 43.65 -29.06
CA SER A 610 57.37 42.35 -29.75
C SER A 610 58.41 41.39 -29.14
N GLY A 611 58.16 40.08 -29.25
CA GLY A 611 58.97 38.99 -28.68
C GLY A 611 58.18 38.16 -27.67
N THR A 612 58.77 37.08 -27.16
CA THR A 612 58.14 36.10 -26.24
C THR A 612 57.63 36.70 -24.92
N ASP A 613 58.12 37.89 -24.56
CA ASP A 613 57.70 38.68 -23.39
C ASP A 613 57.19 40.08 -23.78
N GLY A 614 56.77 40.25 -25.03
CA GLY A 614 56.32 41.54 -25.57
C GLY A 614 54.86 41.83 -25.28
N ALA A 615 54.51 43.12 -25.24
CA ALA A 615 53.14 43.57 -24.99
C ALA A 615 52.12 43.02 -26.01
N ALA A 616 52.54 42.74 -27.25
CA ALA A 616 51.66 42.17 -28.28
C ALA A 616 51.18 40.75 -27.93
N GLU A 617 52.07 39.92 -27.39
CA GLU A 617 51.75 38.54 -27.01
C GLU A 617 50.84 38.50 -25.79
N ARG A 618 51.11 39.33 -24.78
CA ARG A 618 50.25 39.45 -23.59
C ARG A 618 48.86 40.00 -23.88
N LEU A 619 48.73 40.85 -24.90
CA LEU A 619 47.46 41.36 -25.39
C LEU A 619 46.79 40.44 -26.43
N GLY A 620 47.42 39.32 -26.80
CA GLY A 620 46.88 38.37 -27.77
C GLY A 620 46.74 38.92 -29.19
N VAL A 621 47.50 39.96 -29.56
CA VAL A 621 47.44 40.61 -30.88
C VAL A 621 48.75 40.43 -31.65
N LYS A 622 48.67 40.43 -32.98
CA LYS A 622 49.88 40.38 -33.82
C LYS A 622 50.75 41.64 -33.55
N PRO A 623 52.09 41.52 -33.49
CA PRO A 623 52.97 42.66 -33.26
C PRO A 623 52.74 43.82 -34.23
N THR A 624 52.48 43.54 -35.50
CA THR A 624 52.17 44.55 -36.54
C THR A 624 50.88 45.32 -36.23
N THR A 625 49.86 44.65 -35.67
CA THR A 625 48.61 45.27 -35.22
C THR A 625 48.84 46.16 -34.00
N LEU A 626 49.67 45.72 -33.05
CA LEU A 626 50.00 46.54 -31.88
C LEU A 626 50.81 47.78 -32.27
N TYR A 627 51.79 47.68 -33.17
CA TYR A 627 52.52 48.85 -33.67
C TYR A 627 51.59 49.88 -34.35
N SER A 628 50.59 49.42 -35.11
CA SER A 628 49.58 50.28 -35.72
C SER A 628 48.72 51.00 -34.67
N ARG A 629 48.27 50.27 -33.63
CA ARG A 629 47.47 50.85 -32.53
C ARG A 629 48.28 51.83 -31.67
N ILE A 630 49.54 51.52 -31.33
CA ILE A 630 50.45 52.42 -30.61
C ILE A 630 50.61 53.74 -31.37
N LYS A 631 50.78 53.67 -32.71
CA LYS A 631 50.87 54.86 -33.56
C LYS A 631 49.54 55.62 -33.66
N ARG A 632 48.40 54.92 -33.71
CA ARG A 632 47.05 55.51 -33.75
C ARG A 632 46.68 56.23 -32.45
N PHE A 633 47.14 55.73 -31.30
CA PHE A 633 46.87 56.30 -29.97
C PHE A 633 47.99 57.23 -29.47
N GLU A 634 49.01 57.49 -30.31
CA GLU A 634 50.17 58.35 -30.02
C GLU A 634 50.91 57.97 -28.72
N ILE A 635 51.06 56.65 -28.47
CA ILE A 635 51.75 56.14 -27.27
C ILE A 635 53.25 56.02 -27.54
N ASP A 636 54.10 56.68 -26.76
CA ASP A 636 55.56 56.50 -26.85
C ASP A 636 56.02 55.32 -25.99
N ALA A 637 56.28 54.18 -26.64
CA ALA A 637 56.76 52.96 -26.00
C ALA A 637 58.12 53.12 -25.30
N ARG A 638 58.89 54.19 -25.58
CA ARG A 638 60.19 54.46 -24.93
C ARG A 638 60.05 54.95 -23.50
N LEU A 639 58.92 55.57 -23.15
CA LEU A 639 58.63 56.04 -21.78
C LEU A 639 58.49 54.89 -20.78
N PHE A 640 58.19 53.68 -21.27
CA PHE A 640 57.99 52.50 -20.44
C PHE A 640 59.24 51.60 -20.35
N LYS A 641 60.35 52.00 -20.98
CA LYS A 641 61.64 51.32 -20.82
C LYS A 641 62.29 51.75 -19.51
N SER A 642 62.49 50.79 -18.61
CA SER A 642 63.26 50.98 -17.37
C SER A 642 64.60 51.64 -17.67
N THR A 643 64.80 52.87 -17.21
CA THR A 643 66.13 53.52 -17.23
C THR A 643 66.96 52.84 -16.16
N LYS A 644 68.05 52.15 -16.53
CA LYS A 644 69.02 51.63 -15.58
C LYS A 644 69.56 52.79 -14.74
N ARG A 645 69.33 52.74 -13.43
CA ARG A 645 70.30 53.20 -12.43
C ARG A 645 70.75 51.97 -11.65
#